data_AF-A0A9D6JJ57-F1
#
_entry.id   AF-A0A9D6JJ57-F1
#
_cell.length_a   1.000
_cell.length_b   1.000
_cell.length_c   1.000
_cell.angle_alpha   90.00
_cell.angle_beta   90.00
_cell.angle_gamma   90.00
#
_symmetry.space_group_name_H-M   'P 1'
#
loop_
_entity.id
_entity.type
_entity.pdbx_description
1 polymer ?
#
loop_
_entity_poly.entity_id
_entity_poly.type
_entity_poly.pdbx_seq_one_letter_code
_entity_poly.pdbx_strand_id
1 'polypeptide(L)'
;MPTAKPLHSYNKYWAECFGPAPYLPMSRAEMDKLGWDSCDIIIVTGDAYVDHPSFGMAIIGRLLEAQGFRVGIIAQPDWRSKKDFMALGKPNLFFGVTAGNMDSMINRYTADRKPRSDDAYTPGGVGCKRPDRSVLAYSQRCKEAWPDVPLLIGGIEASLRRIAHYDYWQDAVRHSILLDAAADMLFYGNAERALVEVAHRIAAGEKISDITDVRGTAFIRRDTPANWWELDSTRVDMPGKIDRMINPYLNPREMDDCEQKRRNEAYYVVDISTLNMPRKLPRDHTVIRLPSFEKVTADKVLYAHASRVLHMETNPGNARALVQKHGDVDVWLNPPPIPLTTEEMDYVFASPFARMPHPAYKGEKIPAYEMIRFSVNIMRGCFGGCTFCSITEHEGRIMQNRSQESILHEVEEIRDKVPGFTGVISDLGGPTANMYRLACKDPQIEAACRRPSCVFPGICENLNTDHKPLTALYRAARKLPGIKKILIGSGLRYDLAVTDPEYVKELVTHHVGGYLKIAPEHTENEPLSKMMKPGMGAYDEFKQLFEKFTREAGKEQYLIPYFIAAHPGTTDEDMLNLALWLKKNNFRADQVQAFYPSPMATATAMYHTHKNPLRRVNYKSEQVDVVDDPGRRKLHKAFLRYHDSNNWPLLREALQRMGRADLIGDGPQHLIPRDQPTTAAYQSPRRKNSQQAHQKRTRPGGKMLTQHTGLPPRSQGVSSKKTAQPRSKNSQHKGK
;
A
#
# COMPACT_ATOMS: atom_id res chain seq x y z
N MET A 1 -25.70 1.33 2.43
CA MET A 1 -24.73 0.21 2.57
C MET A 1 -25.35 -0.86 3.46
N PRO A 2 -24.94 -2.13 3.40
CA PRO A 2 -25.43 -3.15 4.31
C PRO A 2 -25.05 -2.79 5.75
N THR A 3 -25.91 -3.09 6.72
CA THR A 3 -25.62 -2.90 8.14
C THR A 3 -24.65 -3.99 8.61
N ALA A 4 -23.51 -3.59 9.16
CA ALA A 4 -22.52 -4.53 9.72
C ALA A 4 -22.66 -4.60 11.24
N LYS A 5 -22.42 -5.78 11.82
CA LYS A 5 -22.37 -5.96 13.28
C LYS A 5 -21.20 -5.17 13.87
N PRO A 6 -21.43 -4.27 14.86
CA PRO A 6 -20.35 -3.49 15.46
C PRO A 6 -19.31 -4.35 16.17
N LEU A 7 -18.02 -3.99 16.07
CA LEU A 7 -16.92 -4.75 16.68
C LEU A 7 -17.04 -4.94 18.20
N HIS A 8 -17.58 -3.94 18.90
CA HIS A 8 -17.73 -3.94 20.35
C HIS A 8 -19.02 -4.63 20.83
N SER A 9 -19.85 -5.15 19.91
CA SER A 9 -21.14 -5.77 20.23
C SER A 9 -21.09 -7.30 20.40
N TYR A 10 -19.94 -7.92 20.14
CA TYR A 10 -19.78 -9.36 20.36
C TYR A 10 -19.65 -9.65 21.85
N ASN A 11 -20.31 -10.73 22.29
CA ASN A 11 -20.03 -11.28 23.61
C ASN A 11 -18.58 -11.71 23.63
N LYS A 12 -17.85 -11.25 24.65
CA LYS A 12 -16.44 -11.60 24.80
C LYS A 12 -16.31 -13.10 25.04
N TYR A 13 -15.22 -13.65 24.53
CA TYR A 13 -14.84 -15.03 24.76
C TYR A 13 -14.47 -15.24 26.24
N TRP A 14 -14.61 -16.47 26.73
CA TRP A 14 -14.53 -16.80 28.17
C TRP A 14 -13.23 -16.36 28.84
N ALA A 15 -12.14 -16.26 28.07
CA ALA A 15 -10.83 -15.90 28.58
C ALA A 15 -10.67 -14.38 28.85
N GLU A 16 -11.74 -13.59 28.71
CA GLU A 16 -11.77 -12.19 29.15
C GLU A 16 -11.42 -11.99 30.63
N CYS A 17 -11.63 -13.01 31.46
CA CYS A 17 -11.33 -12.99 32.89
C CYS A 17 -9.84 -12.76 33.21
N PHE A 18 -8.92 -13.04 32.28
CA PHE A 18 -7.50 -12.76 32.45
C PHE A 18 -7.15 -11.27 32.28
N GLY A 19 -8.04 -10.48 31.68
CA GLY A 19 -7.77 -9.09 31.33
C GLY A 19 -6.70 -8.93 30.23
N PRO A 20 -6.39 -7.68 29.84
CA PRO A 20 -5.40 -7.39 28.81
C PRO A 20 -3.97 -7.63 29.31
N ALA A 21 -3.16 -8.32 28.51
CA ALA A 21 -1.75 -8.53 28.80
C ALA A 21 -0.94 -7.23 28.60
N PRO A 22 0.13 -6.97 29.37
CA PRO A 22 1.00 -5.82 29.12
C PRO A 22 1.62 -5.83 27.72
N TYR A 23 1.99 -7.03 27.26
CA TYR A 23 2.36 -7.36 25.89
C TYR A 23 1.76 -8.72 25.56
N LEU A 24 1.38 -8.94 24.30
CA LEU A 24 0.99 -10.27 23.85
C LEU A 24 2.20 -11.22 23.97
N PRO A 25 2.06 -12.39 24.60
CA PRO A 25 3.20 -13.26 24.89
C PRO A 25 3.88 -13.75 23.61
N MET A 26 5.22 -13.73 23.62
CA MET A 26 6.08 -14.29 22.58
C MET A 26 6.76 -15.60 23.02
N SER A 27 6.60 -16.00 24.28
CA SER A 27 7.20 -17.21 24.83
C SER A 27 6.32 -17.92 25.85
N ARG A 28 6.58 -19.21 26.06
CA ARG A 28 5.90 -19.99 27.10
C ARG A 28 6.05 -19.38 28.50
N ALA A 29 7.23 -18.89 28.84
CA ALA A 29 7.49 -18.26 30.12
C ALA A 29 6.66 -16.98 30.35
N GLU A 30 6.29 -16.27 29.28
CA GLU A 30 5.37 -15.13 29.37
C GLU A 30 3.92 -15.57 29.54
N MET A 31 3.51 -16.65 28.85
CA MET A 31 2.20 -17.26 29.07
C MET A 31 2.02 -17.72 30.52
N ASP A 32 3.03 -18.38 31.10
CA ASP A 32 2.98 -18.86 32.48
C ASP A 32 2.82 -17.68 33.48
N LYS A 33 3.43 -16.52 33.19
CA LYS A 33 3.25 -15.29 33.99
C LYS A 33 1.85 -14.69 33.87
N LEU A 34 1.19 -14.87 32.72
CA LEU A 34 -0.20 -14.47 32.49
C LEU A 34 -1.20 -15.51 33.03
N GLY A 35 -0.72 -16.65 33.53
CA GLY A 35 -1.56 -17.77 33.96
C GLY A 35 -2.21 -18.53 32.80
N TRP A 36 -1.65 -18.44 31.59
CA TRP A 36 -2.18 -19.07 30.38
C TRP A 36 -1.55 -20.45 30.17
N ASP A 37 -2.40 -21.47 30.06
CA ASP A 37 -1.99 -22.83 29.72
C ASP A 37 -1.80 -23.03 28.20
N SER A 38 -2.52 -22.27 27.37
CA SER A 38 -2.41 -22.25 25.91
C SER A 38 -2.85 -20.91 25.33
N CYS A 39 -2.50 -20.64 24.06
CA CYS A 39 -3.09 -19.55 23.30
C CYS A 39 -4.33 -20.05 22.54
N ASP A 40 -5.36 -19.23 22.43
CA ASP A 40 -6.50 -19.54 21.56
C ASP A 40 -6.13 -19.25 20.10
N ILE A 41 -5.42 -18.14 19.88
CA ILE A 41 -4.98 -17.69 18.56
C ILE A 41 -3.49 -17.36 18.62
N ILE A 42 -2.73 -17.78 17.61
CA ILE A 42 -1.32 -17.41 17.45
C ILE A 42 -1.13 -16.65 16.15
N ILE A 43 -0.55 -15.45 16.24
CA ILE A 43 -0.21 -14.62 15.08
C ILE A 43 1.27 -14.79 14.76
N VAL A 44 1.60 -15.20 13.54
CA VAL A 44 2.97 -15.28 13.02
C VAL A 44 3.23 -14.09 12.10
N THR A 45 4.31 -13.36 12.35
CA THR A 45 4.62 -12.13 11.60
C THR A 45 6.07 -12.07 11.12
N GLY A 46 6.29 -11.45 9.96
CA GLY A 46 7.62 -11.20 9.39
C GLY A 46 8.34 -9.96 9.92
N ASP A 47 7.67 -9.15 10.74
CA ASP A 47 8.24 -7.99 11.42
C ASP A 47 8.56 -8.32 12.88
N ALA A 48 9.40 -7.51 13.53
CA ALA A 48 9.50 -7.49 14.98
C ALA A 48 8.15 -7.11 15.62
N TYR A 49 7.84 -7.71 16.76
CA TYR A 49 6.69 -7.30 17.57
C TYR A 49 6.93 -5.94 18.24
N VAL A 50 6.36 -4.90 17.64
CA VAL A 50 6.23 -3.57 18.24
C VAL A 50 4.76 -3.37 18.57
N ASP A 51 4.44 -3.24 19.85
CA ASP A 51 3.06 -3.11 20.31
C ASP A 51 2.58 -1.67 20.14
N HIS A 52 2.31 -1.27 18.90
CA HIS A 52 2.00 0.10 18.50
C HIS A 52 0.85 0.12 17.47
N PRO A 53 -0.04 1.13 17.51
CA PRO A 53 -1.18 1.24 16.57
C PRO A 53 -0.81 1.51 15.10
N SER A 54 0.48 1.51 14.75
CA SER A 54 0.97 1.62 13.37
C SER A 54 1.48 0.29 12.83
N PHE A 55 1.41 -0.77 13.65
CA PHE A 55 1.86 -2.11 13.34
C PHE A 55 0.62 -3.01 13.22
N GLY A 56 0.33 -3.49 12.01
CA GLY A 56 -0.93 -4.18 11.71
C GLY A 56 -1.16 -5.46 12.54
N MET A 57 -0.11 -6.24 12.79
CA MET A 57 -0.20 -7.42 13.66
C MET A 57 -0.51 -7.06 15.12
N ALA A 58 -0.04 -5.92 15.61
CA ALA A 58 -0.33 -5.46 16.97
C ALA A 58 -1.80 -5.00 17.07
N ILE A 59 -2.29 -4.24 16.09
CA ILE A 59 -3.71 -3.88 16.00
C ILE A 59 -4.61 -5.13 16.01
N ILE A 60 -4.30 -6.10 15.15
CA ILE A 60 -5.10 -7.32 15.03
C ILE A 60 -5.02 -8.16 16.31
N GLY A 61 -3.81 -8.30 16.90
CA GLY A 61 -3.64 -9.03 18.15
C GLY A 61 -4.40 -8.40 19.31
N ARG A 62 -4.31 -7.07 19.47
CA ARG A 62 -5.04 -6.32 20.51
C ARG A 62 -6.55 -6.33 20.28
N LEU A 63 -7.00 -6.27 19.03
CA LEU A 63 -8.42 -6.40 18.70
C LEU A 63 -8.95 -7.77 19.14
N LEU A 64 -8.24 -8.85 18.82
CA LEU A 64 -8.64 -10.21 19.22
C LEU A 64 -8.60 -10.40 20.75
N GLU A 65 -7.59 -9.85 21.43
CA GLU A 65 -7.55 -9.82 22.89
C GLU A 65 -8.74 -9.06 23.49
N ALA A 66 -9.13 -7.92 22.90
CA ALA A 66 -10.30 -7.16 23.31
C ALA A 66 -11.63 -7.92 23.11
N GLN A 67 -11.65 -8.91 22.21
CA GLN A 67 -12.76 -9.86 22.06
C GLN A 67 -12.74 -10.99 23.11
N GLY A 68 -11.76 -11.01 24.03
CA GLY A 68 -11.63 -11.98 25.10
C GLY A 68 -10.78 -13.21 24.76
N PHE A 69 -10.09 -13.24 23.62
CA PHE A 69 -9.22 -14.37 23.24
C PHE A 69 -7.82 -14.23 23.83
N ARG A 70 -7.18 -15.36 24.15
CA ARG A 70 -5.74 -15.39 24.51
C ARG A 70 -4.91 -15.42 23.24
N VAL A 71 -4.22 -14.34 22.95
CA VAL A 71 -3.49 -14.15 21.69
C VAL A 71 -1.99 -14.15 21.93
N GLY A 72 -1.26 -15.01 21.23
CA GLY A 72 0.21 -15.03 21.22
C GLY A 72 0.80 -14.52 19.91
N ILE A 73 2.05 -14.03 19.94
CA ILE A 73 2.77 -13.57 18.75
C ILE A 73 4.08 -14.34 18.56
N ILE A 74 4.31 -14.88 17.36
CA ILE A 74 5.60 -15.40 16.92
C ILE A 74 6.17 -14.42 15.89
N ALA A 75 7.16 -13.62 16.30
CA ALA A 75 7.76 -12.59 15.47
C ALA A 75 9.11 -13.04 14.89
N GLN A 76 9.27 -12.93 13.57
CA GLN A 76 10.47 -13.31 12.81
C GLN A 76 11.03 -14.71 13.13
N PRO A 77 10.21 -15.77 13.13
CA PRO A 77 10.69 -17.13 13.39
C PRO A 77 11.67 -17.60 12.30
N ASP A 78 12.63 -18.46 12.65
CA ASP A 78 13.48 -19.12 11.67
C ASP A 78 12.67 -20.14 10.84
N TRP A 79 12.40 -19.80 9.58
CA TRP A 79 11.61 -20.61 8.65
C TRP A 79 12.32 -21.87 8.15
N ARG A 80 13.60 -22.07 8.51
CA ARG A 80 14.36 -23.29 8.18
C ARG A 80 13.90 -24.51 8.97
N SER A 81 13.17 -24.31 10.07
CA SER A 81 12.66 -25.40 10.91
C SER A 81 11.28 -25.04 11.48
N LYS A 82 10.47 -26.05 11.82
CA LYS A 82 9.21 -25.85 12.54
C LYS A 82 9.37 -25.48 14.02
N LYS A 83 10.58 -25.59 14.59
CA LYS A 83 10.84 -25.42 16.03
C LYS A 83 10.30 -24.09 16.59
N ASP A 84 10.59 -22.97 15.93
CA ASP A 84 10.16 -21.66 16.41
C ASP A 84 8.64 -21.48 16.33
N PHE A 85 7.98 -22.17 15.39
CA PHE A 85 6.52 -22.16 15.22
C PHE A 85 5.79 -22.97 16.30
N MET A 86 6.54 -23.78 17.07
CA MET A 86 6.03 -24.55 18.22
C MET A 86 6.28 -23.84 19.56
N ALA A 87 6.90 -22.65 19.57
CA ALA A 87 7.35 -21.97 20.79
C ALA A 87 6.23 -21.66 21.80
N LEU A 88 5.01 -21.44 21.31
CA LEU A 88 3.81 -21.15 22.12
C LEU A 88 2.88 -22.37 22.27
N GLY A 89 3.26 -23.53 21.71
CA GLY A 89 2.41 -24.72 21.66
C GLY A 89 1.38 -24.70 20.53
N LYS A 90 0.37 -25.56 20.64
CA LYS A 90 -0.76 -25.66 19.70
C LYS A 90 -1.81 -24.61 20.05
N PRO A 91 -2.28 -23.76 19.12
CA PRO A 91 -3.39 -22.86 19.40
C PRO A 91 -4.72 -23.63 19.45
N ASN A 92 -5.66 -23.14 20.25
CA ASN A 92 -6.97 -23.81 20.39
C ASN A 92 -7.89 -23.57 19.19
N LEU A 93 -7.77 -22.42 18.51
CA LEU A 93 -8.63 -22.02 17.40
C LEU A 93 -7.87 -22.04 16.08
N PHE A 94 -6.83 -21.20 15.91
CA PHE A 94 -6.13 -21.09 14.64
C PHE A 94 -4.77 -20.38 14.69
N PHE A 95 -4.01 -20.52 13.59
CA PHE A 95 -2.87 -19.67 13.24
C PHE A 95 -3.29 -18.53 12.30
N GLY A 96 -2.82 -17.32 12.58
CA GLY A 96 -2.91 -16.16 11.67
C GLY A 96 -1.53 -15.77 11.14
N VAL A 97 -1.30 -15.77 9.84
CA VAL A 97 0.03 -15.50 9.25
C VAL A 97 0.04 -14.21 8.42
N THR A 98 1.05 -13.37 8.64
CA THR A 98 1.28 -12.15 7.85
C THR A 98 2.77 -11.90 7.58
N ALA A 99 3.08 -11.23 6.46
CA ALA A 99 4.45 -10.78 6.16
C ALA A 99 4.90 -9.58 7.03
N GLY A 100 3.97 -8.91 7.70
CA GLY A 100 4.20 -7.66 8.43
C GLY A 100 3.59 -6.45 7.73
N ASN A 101 4.09 -5.25 8.07
CA ASN A 101 3.63 -3.96 7.54
C ASN A 101 4.13 -3.66 6.13
N MET A 102 5.00 -4.50 5.57
CA MET A 102 5.50 -4.38 4.20
C MET A 102 5.60 -5.76 3.55
N ASP A 103 5.40 -5.79 2.24
CA ASP A 103 5.64 -6.98 1.43
C ASP A 103 7.08 -7.48 1.59
N SER A 104 7.26 -8.78 1.78
CA SER A 104 8.59 -9.34 2.12
C SER A 104 9.60 -9.17 0.98
N MET A 105 9.14 -9.14 -0.26
CA MET A 105 9.99 -8.95 -1.43
C MET A 105 10.40 -7.48 -1.59
N ILE A 106 9.46 -6.55 -1.40
CA ILE A 106 9.77 -5.10 -1.41
C ILE A 106 10.75 -4.74 -0.28
N ASN A 107 10.58 -5.40 0.87
CA ASN A 107 11.46 -5.21 2.01
C ASN A 107 12.88 -5.70 1.74
N ARG A 108 13.06 -6.82 1.01
CA ARG A 108 14.39 -7.39 0.74
C ARG A 108 15.04 -6.86 -0.53
N TYR A 109 14.27 -6.43 -1.53
CA TYR A 109 14.81 -6.05 -2.83
C TYR A 109 14.40 -4.62 -3.23
N THR A 110 15.18 -4.03 -4.12
CA THR A 110 14.84 -2.78 -4.79
C THR A 110 14.01 -3.04 -6.04
N ALA A 111 13.38 -2.00 -6.60
CA ALA A 111 12.63 -2.09 -7.86
C ALA A 111 13.49 -2.52 -9.08
N ASP A 112 14.82 -2.57 -8.94
CA ASP A 112 15.76 -3.07 -9.93
C ASP A 112 16.31 -4.47 -9.56
N ARG A 113 15.59 -5.22 -8.71
CA ARG A 113 15.95 -6.56 -8.25
C ARG A 113 17.29 -6.67 -7.50
N LYS A 114 17.82 -5.56 -6.98
CA LYS A 114 19.02 -5.58 -6.13
C LYS A 114 18.65 -5.86 -4.67
N PRO A 115 19.34 -6.77 -3.96
CA PRO A 115 19.08 -7.03 -2.56
C PRO A 115 19.49 -5.85 -1.68
N ARG A 116 18.75 -5.66 -0.59
CA ARG A 116 19.02 -4.70 0.48
C ARG A 116 19.81 -5.38 1.59
N SER A 117 20.72 -4.63 2.20
CA SER A 117 21.53 -5.11 3.33
C SER A 117 20.86 -4.90 4.69
N ASP A 118 19.80 -4.10 4.72
CA ASP A 118 19.07 -3.66 5.91
C ASP A 118 17.57 -4.01 5.82
N ASP A 119 16.93 -4.16 6.99
CA ASP A 119 15.49 -4.37 7.14
C ASP A 119 14.96 -3.40 8.21
N ALA A 120 14.01 -2.54 7.84
CA ALA A 120 13.53 -1.49 8.73
C ALA A 120 12.70 -2.03 9.92
N TYR A 121 12.11 -3.21 9.81
CA TYR A 121 11.25 -3.78 10.85
C TYR A 121 11.92 -4.90 11.64
N THR A 122 13.23 -5.08 11.49
CA THR A 122 14.03 -6.06 12.21
C THR A 122 14.83 -5.39 13.34
N PRO A 123 15.00 -6.02 14.52
CA PRO A 123 15.89 -5.53 15.56
C PRO A 123 17.33 -5.34 15.04
N GLY A 124 17.94 -4.20 15.37
CA GLY A 124 19.26 -3.83 14.87
C GLY A 124 19.31 -3.43 13.38
N GLY A 125 18.18 -3.48 12.67
CA GLY A 125 18.10 -3.19 11.24
C GLY A 125 18.74 -4.26 10.34
N VAL A 126 18.89 -5.48 10.85
CA VAL A 126 19.63 -6.56 10.17
C VAL A 126 18.81 -7.12 9.01
N GLY A 127 19.41 -7.19 7.81
CA GLY A 127 18.77 -7.82 6.66
C GLY A 127 18.62 -9.34 6.79
N CYS A 128 17.76 -9.93 5.94
CA CYS A 128 17.61 -11.39 5.81
C CYS A 128 17.13 -12.15 7.07
N LYS A 129 16.35 -11.49 7.94
CA LYS A 129 15.68 -12.11 9.09
C LYS A 129 14.26 -12.63 8.82
N ARG A 130 13.75 -12.47 7.61
CA ARG A 130 12.50 -13.07 7.12
C ARG A 130 12.72 -13.68 5.73
N PRO A 131 11.95 -14.71 5.34
CA PRO A 131 12.03 -15.32 4.02
C PRO A 131 11.37 -14.47 2.94
N ASP A 132 11.77 -14.72 1.69
CA ASP A 132 11.06 -14.25 0.51
C ASP A 132 9.67 -14.89 0.46
N ARG A 133 8.63 -14.09 0.21
CA ARG A 133 7.22 -14.51 0.29
C ARG A 133 6.93 -15.11 1.67
N SER A 134 7.16 -14.31 2.70
CA SER A 134 7.09 -14.73 4.11
C SER A 134 5.81 -15.47 4.45
N VAL A 135 4.65 -15.05 3.91
CA VAL A 135 3.37 -15.74 4.13
C VAL A 135 3.44 -17.20 3.68
N LEU A 136 4.06 -17.52 2.54
CA LEU A 136 4.17 -18.89 2.04
C LEU A 136 5.03 -19.76 2.96
N ALA A 137 6.24 -19.29 3.26
CA ALA A 137 7.19 -20.04 4.07
C ALA A 137 6.65 -20.27 5.50
N TYR A 138 6.06 -19.25 6.11
CA TYR A 138 5.49 -19.35 7.46
C TYR A 138 4.26 -20.23 7.50
N SER A 139 3.39 -20.16 6.49
CA SER A 139 2.22 -21.04 6.35
C SER A 139 2.62 -22.51 6.31
N GLN A 140 3.63 -22.85 5.49
CA GLN A 140 4.15 -24.21 5.40
C GLN A 140 4.69 -24.71 6.75
N ARG A 141 5.43 -23.86 7.48
CA ARG A 141 5.96 -24.21 8.80
C ARG A 141 4.88 -24.36 9.86
N CYS A 142 3.82 -23.55 9.82
CA CYS A 142 2.66 -23.74 10.69
C CYS A 142 1.99 -25.09 10.46
N LYS A 143 1.75 -25.46 9.18
CA LYS A 143 1.18 -26.77 8.83
C LYS A 143 2.09 -27.94 9.16
N GLU A 144 3.41 -27.77 9.10
CA GLU A 144 4.36 -28.80 9.53
C GLU A 144 4.42 -28.97 11.06
N ALA A 145 4.18 -27.89 11.81
CA ALA A 145 4.07 -27.92 13.27
C ALA A 145 2.75 -28.57 13.72
N TRP A 146 1.62 -28.15 13.13
CA TRP A 146 0.28 -28.57 13.52
C TRP A 146 -0.65 -28.67 12.28
N PRO A 147 -0.70 -29.84 11.61
CA PRO A 147 -1.46 -30.01 10.37
C PRO A 147 -2.97 -29.79 10.49
N ASP A 148 -3.54 -30.12 11.65
CA ASP A 148 -5.00 -30.09 11.88
C ASP A 148 -5.52 -28.73 12.36
N VAL A 149 -4.63 -27.74 12.54
CA VAL A 149 -5.02 -26.41 13.01
C VAL A 149 -5.38 -25.53 11.81
N PRO A 150 -6.56 -24.87 11.82
CA PRO A 150 -6.91 -23.90 10.79
C PRO A 150 -5.84 -22.83 10.60
N LEU A 151 -5.52 -22.54 9.36
CA LEU A 151 -4.51 -21.57 8.96
C LEU A 151 -5.15 -20.42 8.16
N LEU A 152 -5.11 -19.23 8.73
CA LEU A 152 -5.64 -18.02 8.15
C LEU A 152 -4.49 -17.11 7.74
N ILE A 153 -4.57 -16.49 6.57
CA ILE A 153 -3.52 -15.60 6.05
C ILE A 153 -4.07 -14.20 5.76
N GLY A 154 -3.24 -13.17 5.98
CA GLY A 154 -3.66 -11.78 5.79
C GLY A 154 -2.52 -10.76 5.73
N GLY A 155 -2.90 -9.48 5.68
CA GLY A 155 -1.98 -8.35 5.50
C GLY A 155 -1.63 -8.08 4.04
N ILE A 156 -0.73 -7.13 3.80
CA ILE A 156 -0.44 -6.58 2.46
C ILE A 156 -0.05 -7.67 1.47
N GLU A 157 0.87 -8.57 1.85
CA GLU A 157 1.40 -9.60 0.96
C GLU A 157 0.32 -10.60 0.48
N ALA A 158 -0.57 -11.02 1.39
CA ALA A 158 -1.66 -11.94 1.07
C ALA A 158 -2.80 -11.24 0.33
N SER A 159 -3.25 -10.09 0.84
CA SER A 159 -4.33 -9.29 0.28
C SER A 159 -4.08 -8.94 -1.19
N LEU A 160 -2.86 -8.58 -1.56
CA LEU A 160 -2.49 -8.20 -2.94
C LEU A 160 -2.15 -9.39 -3.85
N ARG A 161 -2.35 -10.64 -3.40
CA ARG A 161 -2.10 -11.86 -4.18
C ARG A 161 -3.27 -12.86 -4.12
N ARG A 162 -4.47 -12.35 -3.84
CA ARG A 162 -5.69 -13.15 -3.61
C ARG A 162 -6.27 -13.82 -4.87
N ILE A 163 -5.86 -13.41 -6.06
CA ILE A 163 -6.17 -14.05 -7.35
C ILE A 163 -4.87 -14.30 -8.13
N ALA A 164 -4.96 -14.87 -9.33
CA ALA A 164 -3.85 -14.93 -10.27
C ALA A 164 -3.23 -13.54 -10.46
N HIS A 165 -1.92 -13.44 -10.29
CA HIS A 165 -1.21 -12.17 -10.27
C HIS A 165 0.16 -12.30 -10.93
N TYR A 166 0.58 -11.24 -11.63
CA TYR A 166 1.92 -11.13 -12.15
C TYR A 166 2.92 -10.89 -11.01
N ASP A 167 3.91 -11.78 -10.90
CA ASP A 167 5.03 -11.67 -9.97
C ASP A 167 6.24 -11.08 -10.70
N TYR A 168 6.55 -9.83 -10.38
CA TYR A 168 7.67 -9.10 -11.00
C TYR A 168 9.04 -9.78 -10.79
N TRP A 169 9.19 -10.59 -9.74
CA TRP A 169 10.50 -11.16 -9.38
C TRP A 169 10.83 -12.39 -10.23
N GLN A 170 9.82 -13.19 -10.54
CA GLN A 170 9.92 -14.37 -11.39
C GLN A 170 9.53 -14.10 -12.84
N ASP A 171 9.00 -12.92 -13.13
CA ASP A 171 8.48 -12.55 -14.45
C ASP A 171 7.44 -13.55 -14.98
N ALA A 172 6.52 -13.95 -14.10
CA ALA A 172 5.52 -14.96 -14.38
C ALA A 172 4.19 -14.65 -13.68
N VAL A 173 3.09 -15.16 -14.24
CA VAL A 173 1.80 -15.16 -13.54
C VAL A 173 1.78 -16.32 -12.55
N ARG A 174 1.52 -16.03 -11.27
CA ARG A 174 1.39 -17.03 -10.20
C ARG A 174 -0.07 -17.28 -9.85
N HIS A 175 -0.33 -18.42 -9.22
CA HIS A 175 -1.64 -18.73 -8.63
C HIS A 175 -1.98 -17.75 -7.50
N SER A 176 -3.22 -17.83 -6.99
CA SER A 176 -3.57 -17.17 -5.75
C SER A 176 -2.66 -17.67 -4.62
N ILE A 177 -2.19 -16.76 -3.78
CA ILE A 177 -1.37 -17.08 -2.61
C ILE A 177 -2.10 -18.01 -1.64
N LEU A 178 -3.44 -18.02 -1.65
CA LEU A 178 -4.27 -18.93 -0.87
C LEU A 178 -3.95 -20.40 -1.19
N LEU A 179 -3.79 -20.71 -2.48
CA LEU A 179 -3.44 -22.06 -2.95
C LEU A 179 -1.98 -22.38 -2.65
N ASP A 180 -1.07 -21.45 -2.98
CA ASP A 180 0.38 -21.64 -2.78
C ASP A 180 0.75 -21.81 -1.29
N ALA A 181 0.04 -21.13 -0.39
CA ALA A 181 0.22 -21.25 1.06
C ALA A 181 -0.48 -22.49 1.65
N ALA A 182 -1.32 -23.15 0.85
CA ALA A 182 -2.30 -24.12 1.31
C ALA A 182 -3.10 -23.60 2.53
N ALA A 183 -3.46 -22.32 2.57
CA ALA A 183 -4.21 -21.76 3.69
C ALA A 183 -5.71 -22.09 3.59
N ASP A 184 -6.40 -22.12 4.72
CA ASP A 184 -7.83 -22.46 4.76
C ASP A 184 -8.70 -21.24 4.43
N MET A 185 -8.24 -20.03 4.77
CA MET A 185 -8.92 -18.78 4.44
C MET A 185 -7.94 -17.61 4.32
N LEU A 186 -8.18 -16.70 3.37
CA LEU A 186 -7.44 -15.46 3.17
C LEU A 186 -8.30 -14.26 3.52
N PHE A 187 -7.72 -13.29 4.23
CA PHE A 187 -8.34 -12.02 4.59
C PHE A 187 -7.73 -10.88 3.78
N TYR A 188 -8.58 -10.03 3.21
CA TYR A 188 -8.16 -8.89 2.40
C TYR A 188 -8.97 -7.64 2.73
N GLY A 189 -8.40 -6.47 2.43
CA GLY A 189 -8.98 -5.22 2.91
C GLY A 189 -8.58 -4.89 4.36
N ASN A 190 -9.27 -3.92 4.95
CA ASN A 190 -9.35 -3.76 6.41
C ASN A 190 -10.30 -4.85 6.95
N ALA A 191 -9.70 -5.96 7.38
CA ALA A 191 -10.41 -7.21 7.65
C ALA A 191 -10.77 -7.41 9.13
N GLU A 192 -10.72 -6.38 9.97
CA GLU A 192 -11.03 -6.43 11.40
C GLU A 192 -12.38 -7.10 11.68
N ARG A 193 -13.44 -6.68 10.98
CA ARG A 193 -14.77 -7.27 11.12
C ARG A 193 -14.80 -8.75 10.76
N ALA A 194 -14.21 -9.07 9.60
CA ALA A 194 -14.18 -10.42 9.07
C ALA A 194 -13.46 -11.36 10.03
N LEU A 195 -12.31 -10.92 10.56
CA LEU A 195 -11.51 -11.72 11.47
C LEU A 195 -12.21 -11.93 12.81
N VAL A 196 -12.84 -10.88 13.38
CA VAL A 196 -13.61 -11.01 14.62
C VAL A 196 -14.79 -11.96 14.44
N GLU A 197 -15.53 -11.84 13.33
CA GLU A 197 -16.66 -12.73 13.02
C GLU A 197 -16.22 -14.19 12.88
N VAL A 198 -15.18 -14.45 12.07
CA VAL A 198 -14.64 -15.80 11.87
C VAL A 198 -14.10 -16.37 13.18
N ALA A 199 -13.39 -15.58 13.99
CA ALA A 199 -12.86 -16.05 15.27
C ALA A 199 -13.97 -16.48 16.24
N HIS A 200 -15.04 -15.70 16.36
CA HIS A 200 -16.19 -16.08 17.19
C HIS A 200 -16.94 -17.30 16.67
N ARG A 201 -17.07 -17.46 15.34
CA ARG A 201 -17.71 -18.65 14.74
C ARG A 201 -16.90 -19.92 14.96
N ILE A 202 -15.57 -19.87 14.77
CA ILE A 202 -14.68 -21.00 15.10
C ILE A 202 -14.74 -21.32 16.59
N ALA A 203 -14.74 -20.29 17.45
CA ALA A 203 -14.87 -20.46 18.90
C ALA A 203 -16.21 -21.09 19.32
N ALA A 204 -17.28 -20.88 18.55
CA ALA A 204 -18.57 -21.53 18.72
C ALA A 204 -18.63 -22.96 18.16
N GLY A 205 -17.52 -23.47 17.60
CA GLY A 205 -17.40 -24.84 17.08
C GLY A 205 -17.73 -24.99 15.59
N GLU A 206 -17.95 -23.88 14.87
CA GLU A 206 -18.15 -23.94 13.42
C GLU A 206 -16.84 -24.25 12.69
N LYS A 207 -16.90 -25.15 11.70
CA LYS A 207 -15.72 -25.51 10.91
C LYS A 207 -15.39 -24.39 9.95
N ILE A 208 -14.09 -24.12 9.78
CA ILE A 208 -13.61 -23.08 8.85
C ILE A 208 -14.08 -23.30 7.41
N SER A 209 -14.28 -24.56 6.99
CA SER A 209 -14.80 -24.92 5.66
C SER A 209 -16.23 -24.46 5.40
N ASP A 210 -17.01 -24.26 6.47
CA ASP A 210 -18.44 -23.99 6.39
C ASP A 210 -18.70 -22.47 6.40
N ILE A 211 -17.72 -21.68 6.88
CA ILE A 211 -17.75 -20.22 6.91
C ILE A 211 -17.43 -19.66 5.52
N THR A 212 -18.47 -19.44 4.71
CA THR A 212 -18.33 -19.07 3.29
C THR A 212 -18.97 -17.73 2.92
N ASP A 213 -19.55 -17.03 3.89
CA ASP A 213 -20.41 -15.85 3.70
C ASP A 213 -19.82 -14.55 4.29
N VAL A 214 -18.65 -14.62 4.93
CA VAL A 214 -18.01 -13.46 5.57
C VAL A 214 -17.34 -12.55 4.54
N ARG A 215 -17.72 -11.26 4.50
CA ARG A 215 -17.14 -10.26 3.59
C ARG A 215 -15.65 -10.02 3.89
N GLY A 216 -14.86 -9.73 2.85
CA GLY A 216 -13.42 -9.52 2.97
C GLY A 216 -12.60 -10.80 3.13
N THR A 217 -13.20 -11.96 2.85
CA THR A 217 -12.53 -13.27 2.88
C THR A 217 -12.44 -13.88 1.47
N ALA A 218 -11.47 -14.78 1.30
CA ALA A 218 -11.37 -15.66 0.15
C ALA A 218 -11.07 -17.09 0.61
N PHE A 219 -11.67 -18.06 -0.07
CA PHE A 219 -11.58 -19.48 0.27
C PHE A 219 -11.62 -20.35 -1.01
N ILE A 220 -11.25 -21.62 -0.87
CA ILE A 220 -11.22 -22.58 -1.97
C ILE A 220 -12.53 -23.38 -1.98
N ARG A 221 -13.10 -23.60 -3.15
CA ARG A 221 -14.27 -24.46 -3.35
C ARG A 221 -14.22 -25.17 -4.71
N ARG A 222 -15.17 -26.08 -4.99
CA ARG A 222 -15.22 -26.85 -6.25
C ARG A 222 -16.54 -26.70 -7.02
N ASP A 223 -17.48 -25.96 -6.45
CA ASP A 223 -18.85 -25.80 -6.94
C ASP A 223 -19.25 -24.32 -6.88
N THR A 224 -20.26 -23.92 -7.65
CA THR A 224 -21.00 -22.66 -7.42
C THR A 224 -22.24 -23.01 -6.58
N PRO A 225 -22.53 -22.32 -5.47
CA PRO A 225 -23.70 -22.67 -4.65
C PRO A 225 -25.01 -22.52 -5.44
N ALA A 226 -25.98 -23.40 -5.18
CA ALA A 226 -27.22 -23.49 -5.95
C ALA A 226 -28.05 -22.18 -5.99
N ASN A 227 -27.93 -21.34 -4.97
CA ASN A 227 -28.63 -20.05 -4.85
C ASN A 227 -27.83 -18.85 -5.41
N TRP A 228 -26.73 -19.08 -6.12
CA TRP A 228 -25.90 -18.03 -6.70
C TRP A 228 -26.02 -17.99 -8.22
N TRP A 229 -26.09 -16.77 -8.74
CA TRP A 229 -26.00 -16.50 -10.17
C TRP A 229 -24.55 -16.28 -10.56
N GLU A 230 -24.14 -16.91 -11.65
CA GLU A 230 -22.81 -16.71 -12.20
C GLU A 230 -22.85 -15.78 -13.41
N LEU A 231 -22.15 -14.65 -13.30
CA LEU A 231 -21.92 -13.74 -14.42
C LEU A 231 -20.59 -14.09 -15.10
N ASP A 232 -20.66 -14.64 -16.30
CA ASP A 232 -19.48 -15.02 -17.07
C ASP A 232 -18.71 -13.77 -17.54
N SER A 233 -17.48 -13.61 -17.07
CA SER A 233 -16.51 -12.62 -17.54
C SER A 233 -15.21 -13.28 -18.01
N THR A 234 -15.28 -14.55 -18.42
CA THR A 234 -14.13 -15.33 -18.91
C THR A 234 -13.65 -14.93 -20.31
N ARG A 235 -14.37 -14.02 -20.98
CA ARG A 235 -14.09 -13.49 -22.31
C ARG A 235 -14.12 -11.96 -22.27
N VAL A 236 -13.41 -11.33 -23.19
CA VAL A 236 -13.43 -9.87 -23.37
C VAL A 236 -14.82 -9.38 -23.76
N ASP A 237 -15.16 -8.17 -23.32
CA ASP A 237 -16.40 -7.48 -23.70
C ASP A 237 -16.43 -7.30 -25.24
N MET A 238 -17.33 -7.99 -25.94
CA MET A 238 -17.62 -7.72 -27.35
C MET A 238 -18.60 -6.53 -27.46
N PRO A 239 -18.49 -5.67 -28.48
CA PRO A 239 -19.52 -4.67 -28.75
C PRO A 239 -20.88 -5.36 -28.86
N GLY A 240 -21.85 -4.94 -28.04
CA GLY A 240 -23.21 -5.49 -28.11
C GLY A 240 -23.81 -5.25 -29.50
N LYS A 241 -24.73 -6.11 -29.93
CA LYS A 241 -25.57 -5.83 -31.10
C LYS A 241 -26.34 -4.53 -30.80
N ILE A 242 -26.19 -3.52 -31.66
CA ILE A 242 -27.06 -2.35 -31.64
C ILE A 242 -28.44 -2.87 -32.04
N ASP A 243 -29.43 -2.75 -31.16
CA ASP A 243 -30.83 -3.01 -31.54
C ASP A 243 -31.16 -2.16 -32.76
N ARG A 244 -31.68 -2.80 -33.83
CA ARG A 244 -32.03 -2.07 -35.05
C ARG A 244 -33.04 -0.98 -34.67
N MET A 245 -32.63 0.27 -34.83
CA MET A 245 -33.48 1.43 -34.60
C MET A 245 -34.73 1.26 -35.47
N ILE A 246 -35.90 1.14 -34.82
CA ILE A 246 -37.17 1.03 -35.52
C ILE A 246 -37.36 2.36 -36.27
N ASN A 247 -37.48 2.31 -37.60
CA ASN A 247 -37.68 3.51 -38.42
C ASN A 247 -38.98 4.22 -37.95
N PRO A 248 -38.91 5.47 -37.45
CA PRO A 248 -40.07 6.18 -36.90
C PRO A 248 -41.18 6.48 -37.92
N TYR A 249 -40.90 6.33 -39.22
CA TYR A 249 -41.83 6.63 -40.32
C TYR A 249 -42.55 5.40 -40.89
N LEU A 250 -42.32 4.20 -40.33
CA LEU A 250 -43.03 3.00 -40.74
C LEU A 250 -44.36 2.89 -39.98
N ASN A 251 -45.47 3.09 -40.68
CA ASN A 251 -46.82 2.94 -40.13
C ASN A 251 -47.21 1.44 -40.15
N PRO A 252 -47.42 0.76 -39.01
CA PRO A 252 -47.69 -0.69 -38.96
C PRO A 252 -48.99 -1.13 -39.64
N ARG A 253 -49.80 -0.18 -40.12
CA ARG A 253 -51.09 -0.42 -40.77
C ARG A 253 -51.02 -0.55 -42.29
N GLU A 254 -49.86 -0.29 -42.89
CA GLU A 254 -49.64 -0.30 -44.35
C GLU A 254 -48.72 -1.45 -44.82
N MET A 255 -48.40 -2.40 -43.94
CA MET A 255 -47.54 -3.54 -44.27
C MET A 255 -48.34 -4.70 -44.87
N ASP A 256 -47.81 -5.32 -45.92
CA ASP A 256 -48.33 -6.55 -46.53
C ASP A 256 -48.07 -7.77 -45.62
N ASP A 257 -49.03 -8.71 -45.56
CA ASP A 257 -49.00 -9.89 -44.69
C ASP A 257 -47.75 -10.76 -44.93
N CYS A 258 -47.23 -10.75 -46.16
CA CYS A 258 -46.02 -11.46 -46.55
C CYS A 258 -44.76 -10.84 -45.93
N GLU A 259 -44.71 -9.51 -45.80
CA GLU A 259 -43.59 -8.78 -45.20
C GLU A 259 -43.62 -8.88 -43.66
N GLN A 260 -44.82 -8.98 -43.08
CA GLN A 260 -45.04 -9.22 -41.65
C GLN A 260 -44.60 -10.64 -41.25
N LYS A 261 -44.91 -11.65 -42.07
CA LYS A 261 -44.42 -13.03 -41.88
C LYS A 261 -42.90 -13.13 -42.03
N ARG A 262 -42.29 -12.52 -43.05
CA ARG A 262 -40.81 -12.48 -43.19
C ARG A 262 -40.12 -11.82 -42.00
N ARG A 263 -40.71 -10.77 -41.42
CA ARG A 263 -40.16 -10.13 -40.20
C ARG A 263 -40.31 -11.02 -38.97
N ASN A 264 -41.43 -11.71 -38.80
CA ASN A 264 -41.63 -12.64 -37.69
C ASN A 264 -40.77 -13.92 -37.82
N GLU A 265 -40.49 -14.38 -39.03
CA GLU A 265 -39.54 -15.47 -39.29
C GLU A 265 -38.08 -15.03 -39.14
N ALA A 266 -37.75 -13.76 -39.43
CA ALA A 266 -36.43 -13.20 -39.09
C ALA A 266 -36.20 -13.09 -37.58
N TYR A 267 -37.25 -13.23 -36.75
CA TYR A 267 -37.18 -13.52 -35.33
C TYR A 267 -37.14 -15.04 -35.08
N TYR A 268 -36.14 -15.74 -35.64
CA TYR A 268 -35.81 -17.08 -35.14
C TYR A 268 -35.20 -16.98 -33.73
N VAL A 269 -36.10 -17.06 -32.75
CA VAL A 269 -36.11 -18.00 -31.64
C VAL A 269 -34.72 -18.44 -31.16
N VAL A 270 -34.14 -17.67 -30.24
CA VAL A 270 -33.61 -18.31 -29.04
C VAL A 270 -34.82 -18.54 -28.15
N ASP A 271 -35.09 -19.80 -27.82
CA ASP A 271 -36.10 -20.19 -26.87
C ASP A 271 -35.73 -19.64 -25.48
N ILE A 272 -36.13 -18.41 -25.19
CA ILE A 272 -36.04 -17.78 -23.87
C ILE A 272 -37.35 -18.05 -23.10
N SER A 273 -37.87 -19.28 -23.18
CA SER A 273 -39.03 -19.70 -22.36
C SER A 273 -38.65 -20.50 -21.11
N THR A 274 -37.35 -20.71 -20.82
CA THR A 274 -36.91 -21.52 -19.65
C THR A 274 -36.09 -20.80 -18.58
N LEU A 275 -35.89 -19.48 -18.64
CA LEU A 275 -35.43 -18.73 -17.48
C LEU A 275 -36.13 -17.38 -17.41
N ASN A 276 -37.03 -17.23 -16.43
CA ASN A 276 -37.44 -15.94 -15.88
C ASN A 276 -36.20 -15.27 -15.25
N MET A 277 -35.23 -14.86 -16.06
CA MET A 277 -34.07 -14.10 -15.60
C MET A 277 -34.56 -12.69 -15.26
N PRO A 278 -34.41 -12.23 -14.01
CA PRO A 278 -34.73 -10.84 -13.70
C PRO A 278 -33.84 -9.93 -14.57
N ARG A 279 -34.42 -8.86 -15.14
CA ARG A 279 -33.71 -7.86 -15.98
C ARG A 279 -32.45 -7.29 -15.29
N LYS A 280 -32.33 -7.41 -13.97
CA LYS A 280 -31.12 -7.19 -13.17
C LYS A 280 -30.98 -8.31 -12.14
N LEU A 281 -29.86 -9.03 -12.19
CA LEU A 281 -29.51 -10.04 -11.18
C LEU A 281 -29.22 -9.39 -9.81
N PRO A 282 -29.65 -10.00 -8.69
CA PRO A 282 -29.37 -9.53 -7.33
C PRO A 282 -27.86 -9.59 -7.06
N ARG A 283 -27.23 -8.45 -6.75
CA ARG A 283 -25.76 -8.33 -6.66
C ARG A 283 -25.16 -9.13 -5.52
N ASP A 284 -25.87 -9.22 -4.41
CA ASP A 284 -25.57 -9.97 -3.20
C ASP A 284 -25.53 -11.50 -3.42
N HIS A 285 -26.25 -11.99 -4.43
CA HIS A 285 -26.28 -13.39 -4.84
C HIS A 285 -25.77 -13.59 -6.28
N THR A 286 -24.92 -12.68 -6.76
CA THR A 286 -24.24 -12.82 -8.07
C THR A 286 -22.73 -12.83 -7.87
N VAL A 287 -22.08 -13.86 -8.42
CA VAL A 287 -20.62 -13.97 -8.49
C VAL A 287 -20.16 -13.71 -9.92
N ILE A 288 -19.04 -13.02 -10.10
CA ILE A 288 -18.43 -12.82 -11.42
C ILE A 288 -17.33 -13.86 -11.63
N ARG A 289 -17.45 -14.68 -12.69
CA ARG A 289 -16.40 -15.63 -13.07
C ARG A 289 -15.34 -14.93 -13.90
N LEU A 290 -14.14 -14.82 -13.34
CA LEU A 290 -12.95 -14.30 -14.02
C LEU A 290 -12.37 -15.36 -14.97
N PRO A 291 -11.59 -14.96 -16.00
CA PRO A 291 -10.81 -15.90 -16.79
C PRO A 291 -9.91 -16.75 -15.87
N SER A 292 -9.80 -18.05 -16.15
CA SER A 292 -9.05 -18.98 -15.31
C SER A 292 -7.55 -18.63 -15.28
N PHE A 293 -6.85 -19.14 -14.27
CA PHE A 293 -5.40 -18.99 -14.16
C PHE A 293 -4.66 -19.37 -15.46
N GLU A 294 -5.04 -20.49 -16.08
CA GLU A 294 -4.42 -20.98 -17.31
C GLU A 294 -4.65 -20.00 -18.47
N LYS A 295 -5.85 -19.42 -18.55
CA LYS A 295 -6.19 -18.42 -19.56
C LYS A 295 -5.43 -17.11 -19.35
N VAL A 296 -5.37 -16.57 -18.14
CA VAL A 296 -4.67 -15.30 -17.88
C VAL A 296 -3.14 -15.44 -17.97
N THR A 297 -2.63 -16.65 -17.79
CA THR A 297 -1.22 -16.96 -18.01
C THR A 297 -0.89 -17.03 -19.51
N ALA A 298 -1.79 -17.61 -20.31
CA ALA A 298 -1.61 -17.75 -21.75
C ALA A 298 -1.95 -16.48 -22.56
N ASP A 299 -2.86 -15.63 -22.08
CA ASP A 299 -3.37 -14.47 -22.80
C ASP A 299 -3.32 -13.18 -21.97
N LYS A 300 -2.41 -12.28 -22.37
CA LYS A 300 -2.21 -10.95 -21.76
C LYS A 300 -3.45 -10.07 -21.82
N VAL A 301 -4.29 -10.18 -22.85
CA VAL A 301 -5.54 -9.40 -22.96
C VAL A 301 -6.56 -9.88 -21.94
N LEU A 302 -6.66 -11.19 -21.73
CA LEU A 302 -7.53 -11.75 -20.68
C LEU A 302 -7.03 -11.39 -19.28
N TYR A 303 -5.71 -11.33 -19.06
CA TYR A 303 -5.16 -10.80 -17.81
C TYR A 303 -5.57 -9.34 -17.58
N ALA A 304 -5.44 -8.47 -18.58
CA ALA A 304 -5.82 -7.06 -18.47
C ALA A 304 -7.33 -6.91 -18.20
N HIS A 305 -8.16 -7.73 -18.85
CA HIS A 305 -9.60 -7.78 -18.61
C HIS A 305 -9.93 -8.23 -17.19
N ALA A 306 -9.31 -9.31 -16.70
CA ALA A 306 -9.48 -9.79 -15.33
C ALA A 306 -9.10 -8.73 -14.29
N SER A 307 -7.96 -8.04 -14.51
CA SER A 307 -7.53 -6.91 -13.68
C SER A 307 -8.58 -5.80 -13.65
N ARG A 308 -9.10 -5.39 -14.82
CA ARG A 308 -10.16 -4.37 -14.88
C ARG A 308 -11.39 -4.77 -14.08
N VAL A 309 -11.90 -5.98 -14.27
CA VAL A 309 -13.11 -6.47 -13.59
C VAL A 309 -12.89 -6.46 -12.07
N LEU A 310 -11.72 -6.91 -11.61
CA LEU A 310 -11.37 -6.87 -10.19
C LEU A 310 -11.41 -5.45 -9.62
N HIS A 311 -10.81 -4.47 -10.29
CA HIS A 311 -10.75 -3.09 -9.80
C HIS A 311 -12.15 -2.42 -9.79
N MET A 312 -13.07 -2.89 -10.63
CA MET A 312 -14.46 -2.43 -10.64
C MET A 312 -15.27 -2.94 -9.44
N GLU A 313 -14.87 -4.05 -8.81
CA GLU A 313 -15.55 -4.67 -7.65
C GLU A 313 -14.89 -4.29 -6.30
N THR A 314 -14.28 -3.11 -6.21
CA THR A 314 -13.64 -2.59 -4.98
C THR A 314 -14.58 -1.80 -4.06
N ASN A 315 -15.75 -1.35 -4.55
CA ASN A 315 -16.70 -0.57 -3.75
C ASN A 315 -17.60 -1.49 -2.90
N PRO A 316 -17.50 -1.48 -1.56
CA PRO A 316 -18.29 -2.37 -0.71
C PRO A 316 -19.80 -2.19 -0.86
N GLY A 317 -20.28 -1.00 -1.26
CA GLY A 317 -21.69 -0.70 -1.44
C GLY A 317 -22.35 -1.37 -2.65
N ASN A 318 -21.57 -1.79 -3.64
CA ASN A 318 -22.10 -2.43 -4.84
C ASN A 318 -21.27 -3.60 -5.38
N ALA A 319 -20.16 -3.96 -4.74
CA ALA A 319 -19.29 -5.04 -5.18
C ALA A 319 -20.02 -6.39 -5.19
N ARG A 320 -19.72 -7.20 -6.21
CA ARG A 320 -20.08 -8.62 -6.29
C ARG A 320 -18.98 -9.50 -5.73
N ALA A 321 -19.32 -10.75 -5.43
CA ALA A 321 -18.31 -11.77 -5.24
C ALA A 321 -17.56 -12.01 -6.56
N LEU A 322 -16.32 -12.47 -6.48
CA LEU A 322 -15.52 -12.88 -7.63
C LEU A 322 -15.15 -14.35 -7.48
N VAL A 323 -15.07 -15.09 -8.59
CA VAL A 323 -14.54 -16.45 -8.61
C VAL A 323 -13.54 -16.61 -9.75
N GLN A 324 -12.41 -17.26 -9.47
CA GLN A 324 -11.42 -17.59 -10.48
C GLN A 324 -11.04 -19.07 -10.38
N LYS A 325 -11.08 -19.77 -11.52
CA LYS A 325 -10.66 -21.17 -11.60
C LYS A 325 -9.13 -21.27 -11.65
N HIS A 326 -8.56 -22.16 -10.84
CA HIS A 326 -7.15 -22.53 -10.81
C HIS A 326 -7.04 -24.07 -10.84
N GLY A 327 -6.68 -24.66 -11.99
CA GLY A 327 -6.74 -26.11 -12.16
C GLY A 327 -8.16 -26.64 -11.95
N ASP A 328 -8.33 -27.54 -10.98
CA ASP A 328 -9.60 -28.20 -10.67
C ASP A 328 -10.40 -27.54 -9.53
N VAL A 329 -9.92 -26.41 -9.01
CA VAL A 329 -10.57 -25.70 -7.89
C VAL A 329 -10.90 -24.25 -8.25
N ASP A 330 -11.91 -23.71 -7.59
CA ASP A 330 -12.32 -22.32 -7.68
C ASP A 330 -11.83 -21.57 -6.43
N VAL A 331 -11.16 -20.44 -6.65
CA VAL A 331 -10.85 -19.45 -5.61
C VAL A 331 -11.98 -18.46 -5.57
N TRP A 332 -12.77 -18.49 -4.49
CA TRP A 332 -13.91 -17.62 -4.27
C TRP A 332 -13.50 -16.43 -3.40
N LEU A 333 -13.91 -15.22 -3.81
CA LEU A 333 -13.70 -13.98 -3.07
C LEU A 333 -15.06 -13.41 -2.73
N ASN A 334 -15.37 -13.37 -1.43
CA ASN A 334 -16.52 -12.62 -0.95
C ASN A 334 -16.31 -11.13 -1.19
N PRO A 335 -17.38 -10.32 -1.29
CA PRO A 335 -17.25 -8.87 -1.51
C PRO A 335 -16.39 -8.17 -0.44
N PRO A 336 -15.80 -7.00 -0.74
CA PRO A 336 -14.94 -6.26 0.20
C PRO A 336 -15.61 -5.99 1.54
N PRO A 337 -14.83 -5.89 2.63
CA PRO A 337 -15.35 -5.61 3.96
C PRO A 337 -16.04 -4.25 3.99
N ILE A 338 -17.07 -4.14 4.84
CA ILE A 338 -17.73 -2.86 5.09
C ILE A 338 -16.80 -2.03 6.00
N PRO A 339 -16.48 -0.77 5.63
CA PRO A 339 -15.61 0.08 6.42
C PRO A 339 -16.07 0.21 7.88
N LEU A 340 -15.12 0.38 8.79
CA LEU A 340 -15.37 0.66 10.20
C LEU A 340 -16.00 2.05 10.36
N THR A 341 -16.93 2.17 11.31
CA THR A 341 -17.43 3.49 11.73
C THR A 341 -16.35 4.23 12.52
N THR A 342 -16.54 5.54 12.76
CA THR A 342 -15.65 6.30 13.63
C THR A 342 -15.53 5.68 15.02
N GLU A 343 -16.64 5.24 15.62
CA GLU A 343 -16.66 4.62 16.95
C GLU A 343 -15.84 3.33 16.98
N GLU A 344 -15.91 2.53 15.92
CA GLU A 344 -15.13 1.30 15.81
C GLU A 344 -13.66 1.54 15.53
N MET A 345 -13.33 2.56 14.73
CA MET A 345 -11.96 3.02 14.58
C MET A 345 -11.39 3.45 15.94
N ASP A 346 -12.15 4.23 16.70
CA ASP A 346 -11.73 4.68 18.03
C ASP A 346 -11.57 3.49 19.00
N TYR A 347 -12.49 2.52 18.97
CA TYR A 347 -12.39 1.27 19.74
C TYR A 347 -11.09 0.51 19.44
N VAL A 348 -10.74 0.35 18.16
CA VAL A 348 -9.50 -0.34 17.75
C VAL A 348 -8.26 0.41 18.23
N PHE A 349 -8.22 1.73 18.01
CA PHE A 349 -7.05 2.56 18.32
C PHE A 349 -6.91 2.91 19.82
N ALA A 350 -7.98 2.77 20.61
CA ALA A 350 -7.96 2.95 22.07
C ALA A 350 -7.52 1.70 22.85
N SER A 351 -7.17 0.61 22.15
CA SER A 351 -6.62 -0.59 22.79
C SER A 351 -5.36 -0.26 23.62
N PRO A 352 -5.07 -1.03 24.70
CA PRO A 352 -3.99 -0.71 25.63
C PRO A 352 -2.59 -1.04 25.07
N PHE A 353 -2.18 -0.31 24.03
CA PHE A 353 -0.86 -0.46 23.42
C PHE A 353 0.25 0.01 24.35
N ALA A 354 1.33 -0.75 24.44
CA ALA A 354 2.54 -0.34 25.16
C ALA A 354 3.29 0.81 24.43
N ARG A 355 3.04 0.98 23.12
CA ARG A 355 3.70 1.94 22.22
C ARG A 355 5.23 1.81 22.17
N MET A 356 5.74 0.63 22.50
CA MET A 356 7.16 0.32 22.54
C MET A 356 7.42 -1.07 21.92
N PRO A 357 8.65 -1.31 21.41
CA PRO A 357 9.09 -2.65 21.07
C PRO A 357 8.96 -3.62 22.24
N HIS A 358 8.73 -4.90 21.93
CA HIS A 358 8.68 -5.94 22.95
C HIS A 358 9.99 -6.01 23.77
N PRO A 359 9.94 -6.18 25.11
CA PRO A 359 11.12 -6.19 25.97
C PRO A 359 12.18 -7.26 25.61
N ALA A 360 11.78 -8.34 24.93
CA ALA A 360 12.68 -9.39 24.47
C ALA A 360 13.83 -8.88 23.58
N TYR A 361 13.66 -7.75 22.90
CA TYR A 361 14.71 -7.14 22.06
C TYR A 361 15.76 -6.35 22.85
N LYS A 362 15.65 -6.24 24.18
CA LYS A 362 16.66 -5.64 25.06
C LYS A 362 17.11 -4.23 24.62
N GLY A 363 16.19 -3.43 24.10
CA GLY A 363 16.45 -2.06 23.64
C GLY A 363 17.15 -1.96 22.29
N GLU A 364 17.24 -3.03 21.50
CA GLU A 364 17.75 -2.96 20.14
C GLU A 364 16.95 -1.97 19.29
N LYS A 365 17.67 -1.19 18.48
CA LYS A 365 17.06 -0.20 17.60
C LYS A 365 16.27 -0.88 16.48
N ILE A 366 14.97 -0.63 16.41
CA ILE A 366 14.11 -1.01 15.28
C ILE A 366 13.88 0.25 14.43
N PRO A 367 14.45 0.35 13.21
CA PRO A 367 14.40 1.58 12.41
C PRO A 367 12.98 2.10 12.13
N ALA A 368 12.02 1.21 11.85
CA ALA A 368 10.63 1.56 11.60
C ALA A 368 9.98 2.19 12.83
N TYR A 369 10.18 1.62 14.02
CA TYR A 369 9.66 2.17 15.28
C TYR A 369 10.20 3.58 15.56
N GLU A 370 11.51 3.79 15.37
CA GLU A 370 12.14 5.11 15.60
C GLU A 370 11.54 6.21 14.73
N MET A 371 11.06 5.87 13.53
CA MET A 371 10.40 6.82 12.65
C MET A 371 8.98 7.17 13.09
N ILE A 372 8.24 6.19 13.61
CA ILE A 372 6.79 6.30 13.80
C ILE A 372 6.37 6.52 15.25
N ARG A 373 7.28 6.38 16.23
CA ARG A 373 6.93 6.42 17.67
C ARG A 373 6.23 7.71 18.13
N PHE A 374 6.42 8.81 17.39
CA PHE A 374 5.77 10.11 17.63
C PHE A 374 4.78 10.50 16.52
N SER A 375 4.33 9.53 15.72
CA SER A 375 3.33 9.71 14.67
C SER A 375 1.98 9.17 15.13
N VAL A 376 0.92 9.85 14.69
CA VAL A 376 -0.48 9.46 14.95
C VAL A 376 -1.20 9.29 13.62
N ASN A 377 -1.83 8.13 13.44
CA ASN A 377 -2.65 7.84 12.27
C ASN A 377 -4.11 8.29 12.52
N ILE A 378 -4.62 9.24 11.74
CA ILE A 378 -5.96 9.82 11.91
C ILE A 378 -7.04 9.12 11.07
N MET A 379 -6.66 8.34 10.06
CA MET A 379 -7.60 7.70 9.14
C MET A 379 -6.97 6.63 8.24
N ARG A 380 -7.83 5.79 7.63
CA ARG A 380 -7.45 4.79 6.62
C ARG A 380 -8.27 4.92 5.35
N GLY A 381 -7.77 4.36 4.25
CA GLY A 381 -8.39 4.38 2.93
C GLY A 381 -7.87 5.50 2.04
N CYS A 382 -8.17 5.39 0.74
CA CYS A 382 -7.82 6.41 -0.25
C CYS A 382 -8.74 6.32 -1.47
N PHE A 383 -9.48 7.39 -1.78
CA PHE A 383 -10.28 7.51 -3.01
C PHE A 383 -9.49 8.06 -4.22
N GLY A 384 -8.18 8.22 -4.05
CA GLY A 384 -7.29 8.80 -5.05
C GLY A 384 -7.19 8.00 -6.35
N GLY A 385 -7.24 6.66 -6.26
CA GLY A 385 -7.27 5.76 -7.41
C GLY A 385 -6.03 5.77 -8.30
N CYS A 386 -4.86 6.16 -7.77
CA CYS A 386 -3.62 6.18 -8.55
C CYS A 386 -3.22 4.75 -8.94
N THR A 387 -2.95 4.51 -10.22
CA THR A 387 -2.85 3.14 -10.77
C THR A 387 -1.65 2.34 -10.30
N PHE A 388 -0.60 3.02 -9.82
CA PHE A 388 0.62 2.43 -9.25
C PHE A 388 0.52 2.20 -7.74
N CYS A 389 -0.58 2.62 -7.11
CA CYS A 389 -0.77 2.56 -5.66
C CYS A 389 -1.82 1.49 -5.33
N SER A 390 -1.53 0.66 -4.33
CA SER A 390 -2.40 -0.44 -3.89
C SER A 390 -3.22 -0.13 -2.62
N ILE A 391 -3.21 1.12 -2.16
CA ILE A 391 -3.96 1.53 -0.94
C ILE A 391 -5.46 1.29 -1.15
N THR A 392 -6.00 1.60 -2.34
CA THR A 392 -7.44 1.42 -2.62
C THR A 392 -7.84 -0.05 -2.51
N GLU A 393 -7.00 -0.97 -2.98
CA GLU A 393 -7.24 -2.41 -3.01
C GLU A 393 -6.94 -3.10 -1.67
N HIS A 394 -6.14 -2.46 -0.81
CA HIS A 394 -5.74 -2.99 0.50
C HIS A 394 -6.48 -2.35 1.68
N GLU A 395 -6.64 -1.04 1.73
CA GLU A 395 -7.37 -0.34 2.80
C GLU A 395 -8.81 0.00 2.40
N GLY A 396 -9.10 0.05 1.10
CA GLY A 396 -10.41 0.44 0.58
C GLY A 396 -10.45 1.88 0.08
N ARG A 397 -11.46 2.16 -0.75
CA ARG A 397 -11.67 3.48 -1.37
C ARG A 397 -12.42 4.49 -0.48
N ILE A 398 -13.07 4.02 0.58
CA ILE A 398 -13.88 4.85 1.48
C ILE A 398 -13.02 5.24 2.68
N MET A 399 -13.03 6.53 3.04
CA MET A 399 -12.24 7.05 4.15
C MET A 399 -12.83 6.62 5.50
N GLN A 400 -12.04 5.95 6.32
CA GLN A 400 -12.37 5.58 7.70
C GLN A 400 -11.66 6.53 8.65
N ASN A 401 -12.41 7.33 9.39
CA ASN A 401 -11.89 8.44 10.16
C ASN A 401 -12.06 8.18 11.65
N ARG A 402 -11.01 8.43 12.42
CA ARG A 402 -11.09 8.49 13.89
C ARG A 402 -11.80 9.76 14.36
N SER A 403 -12.26 9.80 15.60
CA SER A 403 -12.76 11.04 16.20
C SER A 403 -11.60 11.97 16.56
N GLN A 404 -11.91 13.26 16.63
CA GLN A 404 -10.96 14.24 17.13
C GLN A 404 -10.52 13.89 18.56
N GLU A 405 -11.45 13.47 19.41
CA GLU A 405 -11.17 13.09 20.81
C GLU A 405 -10.19 11.92 20.90
N SER A 406 -10.41 10.84 20.14
CA SER A 406 -9.48 9.69 20.10
C SER A 406 -8.08 10.09 19.66
N ILE A 407 -7.98 10.96 18.65
CA ILE A 407 -6.69 11.44 18.12
C ILE A 407 -5.96 12.29 19.17
N LEU A 408 -6.66 13.22 19.82
CA LEU A 408 -6.08 14.07 20.86
C LEU A 408 -5.62 13.24 22.06
N HIS A 409 -6.43 12.27 22.50
CA HIS A 409 -6.06 11.34 23.56
C HIS A 409 -4.77 10.57 23.21
N GLU A 410 -4.63 10.06 21.98
CA GLU A 410 -3.39 9.38 21.59
C GLU A 410 -2.17 10.33 21.57
N VAL A 411 -2.35 11.59 21.20
CA VAL A 411 -1.28 12.60 21.29
C VAL A 411 -0.84 12.80 22.74
N GLU A 412 -1.77 12.78 23.69
CA GLU A 412 -1.46 12.83 25.13
C GLU A 412 -0.78 11.55 25.62
N GLU A 413 -1.21 10.37 25.16
CA GLU A 413 -0.53 9.11 25.48
C GLU A 413 0.92 9.09 24.97
N ILE A 414 1.19 9.67 23.80
CA ILE A 414 2.56 9.84 23.32
C ILE A 414 3.37 10.70 24.28
N ARG A 415 2.80 11.85 24.70
CA ARG A 415 3.44 12.77 25.63
C ARG A 415 3.78 12.10 26.96
N ASP A 416 2.88 11.28 27.47
CA ASP A 416 2.94 10.75 28.83
C ASP A 416 3.67 9.41 28.92
N LYS A 417 3.57 8.55 27.90
CA LYS A 417 4.07 7.17 27.96
C LYS A 417 5.33 6.92 27.12
N VAL A 418 5.57 7.68 26.05
CA VAL A 418 6.64 7.33 25.08
C VAL A 418 7.97 7.98 25.48
N PRO A 419 9.03 7.20 25.76
CA PRO A 419 10.32 7.75 26.18
C PRO A 419 10.95 8.67 25.12
N GLY A 420 11.56 9.76 25.58
CA GLY A 420 12.29 10.70 24.71
C GLY A 420 11.41 11.65 23.91
N PHE A 421 10.12 11.79 24.25
CA PHE A 421 9.25 12.78 23.64
C PHE A 421 9.69 14.21 23.99
N THR A 422 9.84 15.05 22.97
CA THR A 422 10.39 16.42 23.12
C THR A 422 9.33 17.52 23.07
N GLY A 423 8.05 17.14 22.94
CA GLY A 423 6.93 18.03 22.63
C GLY A 423 6.64 18.15 21.13
N VAL A 424 7.27 17.34 20.27
CA VAL A 424 7.07 17.38 18.81
C VAL A 424 6.42 16.10 18.32
N ILE A 425 5.21 16.21 17.77
CA ILE A 425 4.56 15.14 17.01
C ILE A 425 5.16 15.15 15.60
N SER A 426 5.72 14.02 15.18
CA SER A 426 6.48 13.90 13.93
C SER A 426 5.58 13.83 12.70
N ASP A 427 4.36 13.32 12.87
CA ASP A 427 3.33 13.30 11.84
C ASP A 427 1.94 13.13 12.46
N LEU A 428 0.96 13.87 11.96
CA LEU A 428 -0.45 13.73 12.30
C LEU A 428 -1.25 13.55 11.02
N GLY A 429 -1.32 12.32 10.52
CA GLY A 429 -1.71 12.06 9.14
C GLY A 429 -2.21 10.64 8.91
N GLY A 430 -2.08 10.17 7.67
CA GLY A 430 -2.53 8.86 7.22
C GLY A 430 -1.98 8.59 5.82
N PRO A 431 -2.55 7.66 5.05
CA PRO A 431 -2.08 7.36 3.70
C PRO A 431 -2.01 8.59 2.79
N THR A 432 -2.88 9.58 3.03
CA THR A 432 -2.78 10.94 2.47
C THR A 432 -3.26 11.93 3.52
N ALA A 433 -2.40 12.81 4.05
CA ALA A 433 -2.72 13.62 5.23
C ALA A 433 -4.03 14.44 5.14
N ASN A 434 -4.37 14.96 3.96
CA ASN A 434 -5.46 15.92 3.78
C ASN A 434 -6.83 15.33 3.38
N MET A 435 -7.03 14.01 3.49
CA MET A 435 -8.32 13.37 3.20
C MET A 435 -9.23 13.17 4.43
N TYR A 436 -8.82 13.66 5.61
CA TYR A 436 -9.57 13.47 6.86
C TYR A 436 -10.97 14.08 6.77
N ARG A 437 -11.98 13.27 7.05
CA ARG A 437 -13.42 13.59 6.96
C ARG A 437 -13.92 13.96 5.56
N LEU A 438 -13.10 13.79 4.51
CA LEU A 438 -13.56 13.93 3.13
C LEU A 438 -14.30 12.66 2.71
N ALA A 439 -15.51 12.83 2.18
CA ALA A 439 -16.37 11.75 1.74
C ALA A 439 -17.27 12.22 0.59
N CYS A 440 -17.99 11.29 -0.04
CA CYS A 440 -19.04 11.66 -0.97
C CYS A 440 -20.16 12.43 -0.23
N LYS A 441 -20.74 13.44 -0.90
CA LYS A 441 -21.84 14.25 -0.35
C LYS A 441 -23.11 13.46 -0.11
N ASP A 442 -23.32 12.38 -0.87
CA ASP A 442 -24.51 11.52 -0.78
C ASP A 442 -24.11 10.03 -0.65
N PRO A 443 -24.49 9.35 0.45
CA PRO A 443 -24.23 7.93 0.67
C PRO A 443 -24.85 7.00 -0.39
N GLN A 444 -25.97 7.36 -1.03
CA GLN A 444 -26.59 6.57 -2.08
C GLN A 444 -25.74 6.62 -3.36
N ILE A 445 -25.24 7.80 -3.72
CA ILE A 445 -24.32 7.98 -4.85
C ILE A 445 -23.03 7.20 -4.58
N GLU A 446 -22.47 7.31 -3.38
CA GLU A 446 -21.26 6.58 -2.98
C GLU A 446 -21.46 5.06 -3.12
N ALA A 447 -22.57 4.52 -2.60
CA ALA A 447 -22.89 3.11 -2.67
C ALA A 447 -23.05 2.62 -4.13
N ALA A 448 -23.59 3.44 -5.03
CA ALA A 448 -23.76 3.11 -6.44
C ALA A 448 -22.51 3.38 -7.31
N CYS A 449 -21.52 4.12 -6.80
CA CYS A 449 -20.40 4.63 -7.59
C CYS A 449 -19.48 3.52 -8.12
N ARG A 450 -19.12 3.64 -9.40
CA ARG A 450 -18.20 2.75 -10.12
C ARG A 450 -16.96 3.46 -10.69
N ARG A 451 -16.77 4.74 -10.38
CA ARG A 451 -15.57 5.49 -10.80
C ARG A 451 -14.32 4.92 -10.10
N PRO A 452 -13.20 4.74 -10.82
CA PRO A 452 -11.93 4.28 -10.23
C PRO A 452 -11.25 5.36 -9.37
N SER A 453 -11.52 6.65 -9.63
CA SER A 453 -10.99 7.77 -8.85
C SER A 453 -12.02 8.88 -8.69
N CYS A 454 -12.00 9.51 -7.52
CA CYS A 454 -12.82 10.70 -7.22
C CYS A 454 -12.12 12.02 -7.60
N VAL A 455 -10.86 11.98 -8.00
CA VAL A 455 -9.99 13.15 -8.19
C VAL A 455 -9.28 13.15 -9.56
N PHE A 456 -9.69 12.25 -10.46
CA PHE A 456 -9.22 12.17 -11.83
C PHE A 456 -10.39 11.87 -12.79
N PRO A 457 -10.45 12.46 -14.00
CA PRO A 457 -9.53 13.46 -14.58
C PRO A 457 -9.62 14.86 -13.94
N GLY A 458 -10.65 15.08 -13.13
CA GLY A 458 -10.77 16.21 -12.22
C GLY A 458 -11.50 15.78 -10.95
N ILE A 459 -11.62 16.72 -10.00
CA ILE A 459 -12.34 16.49 -8.74
C ILE A 459 -13.83 16.25 -9.05
N CYS A 460 -14.35 15.16 -8.49
CA CYS A 460 -15.76 14.81 -8.62
C CYS A 460 -16.64 15.84 -7.92
N GLU A 461 -17.67 16.34 -8.60
CA GLU A 461 -18.63 17.32 -8.06
C GLU A 461 -19.37 16.81 -6.81
N ASN A 462 -19.54 15.49 -6.71
CA ASN A 462 -20.15 14.83 -5.54
C ASN A 462 -19.16 14.57 -4.39
N LEU A 463 -17.90 14.97 -4.49
CA LEU A 463 -16.92 14.83 -3.41
C LEU A 463 -16.94 16.09 -2.54
N ASN A 464 -16.96 15.93 -1.21
CA ASN A 464 -16.69 17.03 -0.30
C ASN A 464 -15.17 17.31 -0.28
N THR A 465 -14.79 18.58 -0.39
CA THR A 465 -13.38 19.04 -0.35
C THR A 465 -13.11 20.03 0.79
N ASP A 466 -14.05 20.17 1.73
CA ASP A 466 -13.91 21.04 2.90
C ASP A 466 -12.89 20.47 3.92
N HIS A 467 -11.76 21.17 4.12
CA HIS A 467 -10.72 20.74 5.06
C HIS A 467 -10.90 21.32 6.47
N LYS A 468 -11.99 22.07 6.75
CA LYS A 468 -12.25 22.63 8.09
C LYS A 468 -12.16 21.62 9.24
N PRO A 469 -12.67 20.37 9.14
CA PRO A 469 -12.52 19.40 10.22
C PRO A 469 -11.06 19.06 10.52
N LEU A 470 -10.21 19.04 9.50
CA LEU A 470 -8.78 18.79 9.64
C LEU A 470 -8.05 19.98 10.24
N THR A 471 -8.33 21.21 9.79
CA THR A 471 -7.71 22.41 10.37
C THR A 471 -8.15 22.62 11.83
N ALA A 472 -9.40 22.29 12.17
CA ALA A 472 -9.88 22.27 13.54
C ALA A 472 -9.10 21.27 14.42
N LEU A 473 -8.90 20.04 13.93
CA LEU A 473 -8.09 19.02 14.62
C LEU A 473 -6.65 19.51 14.85
N TYR A 474 -6.01 20.06 13.83
CA TYR A 474 -4.65 20.59 13.93
C TYR A 474 -4.53 21.69 14.99
N ARG A 475 -5.49 22.62 15.02
CA ARG A 475 -5.55 23.70 16.01
C ARG A 475 -5.80 23.17 17.41
N ALA A 476 -6.68 22.20 17.57
CA ALA A 476 -6.96 21.57 18.86
C ALA A 476 -5.71 20.85 19.40
N ALA A 477 -5.06 20.04 18.56
CA ALA A 477 -3.87 19.29 18.94
C ALA A 477 -2.70 20.21 19.31
N ARG A 478 -2.55 21.37 18.63
CA ARG A 478 -1.54 22.38 18.97
C ARG A 478 -1.76 23.05 20.33
N LYS A 479 -3.00 23.09 20.84
CA LYS A 479 -3.33 23.70 22.13
C LYS A 479 -3.12 22.76 23.31
N LEU A 480 -2.84 21.48 23.07
CA LEU A 480 -2.63 20.50 24.13
C LEU A 480 -1.40 20.86 24.98
N PRO A 481 -1.51 20.81 26.32
CA PRO A 481 -0.38 21.04 27.21
C PRO A 481 0.78 20.07 26.92
N GLY A 482 2.00 20.60 26.89
CA GLY A 482 3.22 19.82 26.59
C GLY A 482 3.50 19.60 25.10
N ILE A 483 2.56 19.94 24.20
CA ILE A 483 2.77 19.90 22.76
C ILE A 483 3.32 21.25 22.28
N LYS A 484 4.54 21.22 21.75
CA LYS A 484 5.27 22.39 21.22
C LYS A 484 5.06 22.55 19.72
N LYS A 485 5.01 21.44 18.98
CA LYS A 485 4.88 21.45 17.52
C LYS A 485 4.21 20.18 17.00
N ILE A 486 3.42 20.33 15.95
CA ILE A 486 2.83 19.22 15.19
C ILE A 486 3.31 19.36 13.77
N LEU A 487 3.99 18.34 13.27
CA LEU A 487 4.46 18.27 11.90
C LEU A 487 3.51 17.42 11.06
N ILE A 488 3.42 17.74 9.77
CA ILE A 488 2.82 16.85 8.76
C ILE A 488 3.95 16.33 7.87
N GLY A 489 4.37 15.10 8.15
CA GLY A 489 5.38 14.35 7.40
C GLY A 489 4.80 13.45 6.32
N SER A 490 3.51 13.14 6.40
CA SER A 490 2.74 12.40 5.41
C SER A 490 2.56 13.19 4.11
N GLY A 491 2.48 12.47 2.99
CA GLY A 491 2.17 13.06 1.68
C GLY A 491 0.73 13.60 1.65
N LEU A 492 0.50 14.61 0.83
CA LEU A 492 -0.83 15.20 0.63
C LEU A 492 -1.17 15.34 -0.85
N ARG A 493 -2.48 15.44 -1.13
CA ARG A 493 -3.02 15.72 -2.46
C ARG A 493 -3.10 17.21 -2.68
N TYR A 494 -2.14 17.74 -3.44
CA TYR A 494 -2.03 19.16 -3.75
C TYR A 494 -3.22 19.67 -4.55
N ASP A 495 -3.79 18.82 -5.41
CA ASP A 495 -4.99 19.09 -6.19
C ASP A 495 -6.25 19.26 -5.31
N LEU A 496 -6.34 18.56 -4.17
CA LEU A 496 -7.38 18.83 -3.17
C LEU A 496 -7.05 20.08 -2.35
N ALA A 497 -5.77 20.26 -1.99
CA ALA A 497 -5.36 21.36 -1.14
C ALA A 497 -5.58 22.75 -1.77
N VAL A 498 -5.43 22.89 -3.10
CA VAL A 498 -5.70 24.18 -3.79
C VAL A 498 -7.15 24.64 -3.68
N THR A 499 -8.09 23.71 -3.46
CA THR A 499 -9.51 24.05 -3.30
C THR A 499 -9.82 24.72 -1.97
N ASP A 500 -8.89 24.67 -1.02
CA ASP A 500 -9.02 25.26 0.32
C ASP A 500 -7.75 26.04 0.71
N PRO A 501 -7.62 27.32 0.31
CA PRO A 501 -6.48 28.15 0.65
C PRO A 501 -6.28 28.35 2.17
N GLU A 502 -7.34 28.22 2.97
CA GLU A 502 -7.28 28.32 4.43
C GLU A 502 -6.48 27.15 5.01
N TYR A 503 -6.75 25.95 4.51
CA TYR A 503 -5.97 24.76 4.84
C TYR A 503 -4.49 24.92 4.49
N VAL A 504 -4.17 25.41 3.28
CA VAL A 504 -2.78 25.64 2.87
C VAL A 504 -2.10 26.64 3.80
N LYS A 505 -2.80 27.70 4.19
CA LYS A 505 -2.30 28.70 5.15
C LYS A 505 -1.98 28.08 6.51
N GLU A 506 -2.90 27.31 7.09
CA GLU A 506 -2.67 26.62 8.38
C GLU A 506 -1.46 25.66 8.29
N LEU A 507 -1.43 24.82 7.26
CA LEU A 507 -0.38 23.83 7.00
C LEU A 507 1.01 24.49 6.96
N VAL A 508 1.19 25.51 6.12
CA VAL A 508 2.47 26.17 5.88
C VAL A 508 2.91 26.98 7.11
N THR A 509 1.96 27.71 7.71
CA THR A 509 2.23 28.59 8.85
C THR A 509 2.61 27.82 10.10
N HIS A 510 2.12 26.59 10.29
CA HIS A 510 2.29 25.90 11.58
C HIS A 510 2.93 24.51 11.49
N HIS A 511 2.69 23.78 10.42
CA HIS A 511 2.95 22.34 10.40
C HIS A 511 4.07 21.87 9.49
N VAL A 512 4.53 22.73 8.58
CA VAL A 512 5.70 22.41 7.73
C VAL A 512 6.99 22.69 8.51
N GLY A 513 7.79 21.64 8.72
CA GLY A 513 9.06 21.68 9.48
C GLY A 513 10.24 22.28 8.73
N GLY A 514 10.08 22.61 7.45
CA GLY A 514 11.09 23.14 6.54
C GLY A 514 10.91 22.60 5.13
N TYR A 515 10.64 21.30 5.02
CA TYR A 515 10.35 20.65 3.76
C TYR A 515 8.93 20.08 3.74
N LEU A 516 8.22 20.28 2.63
CA LEU A 516 6.92 19.65 2.39
C LEU A 516 7.05 18.69 1.21
N LYS A 517 6.67 17.44 1.46
CA LYS A 517 6.72 16.34 0.49
C LYS A 517 5.46 16.37 -0.38
N ILE A 518 5.63 16.52 -1.69
CA ILE A 518 4.51 16.53 -2.66
C ILE A 518 4.84 15.63 -3.83
N ALA A 519 3.87 14.87 -4.31
CA ALA A 519 4.10 13.85 -5.33
C ALA A 519 3.31 14.17 -6.62
N PRO A 520 3.85 15.04 -7.50
CA PRO A 520 3.32 15.21 -8.86
C PRO A 520 3.54 13.95 -9.71
N GLU A 521 4.52 13.10 -9.35
CA GLU A 521 4.90 11.83 -9.98
C GLU A 521 5.51 11.94 -11.38
N HIS A 522 5.02 12.86 -12.21
CA HIS A 522 5.54 13.14 -13.55
C HIS A 522 5.16 14.57 -14.01
N THR A 523 5.78 15.08 -15.08
CA THR A 523 5.43 16.38 -15.69
C THR A 523 4.52 16.23 -16.90
N GLU A 524 4.77 15.20 -17.71
CA GLU A 524 4.07 14.97 -18.98
C GLU A 524 2.70 14.29 -18.84
N ASN A 525 1.75 14.69 -19.68
CA ASN A 525 0.36 14.25 -19.63
C ASN A 525 0.17 12.77 -19.95
N GLU A 526 0.97 12.21 -20.86
CA GLU A 526 0.84 10.81 -21.27
C GLU A 526 1.05 9.88 -20.07
N PRO A 527 2.19 9.89 -19.35
CA PRO A 527 2.36 9.16 -18.09
C PRO A 527 1.31 9.50 -17.03
N LEU A 528 1.01 10.80 -16.81
CA LEU A 528 0.06 11.22 -15.77
C LEU A 528 -1.34 10.67 -15.99
N SER A 529 -1.78 10.56 -17.26
CA SER A 529 -3.07 9.97 -17.61
C SER A 529 -3.15 8.47 -17.27
N LYS A 530 -2.04 7.74 -17.42
CA LYS A 530 -1.93 6.31 -17.04
C LYS A 530 -1.78 6.15 -15.53
N MET A 531 -1.18 7.13 -14.85
CA MET A 531 -1.07 7.20 -13.39
C MET A 531 -2.37 7.62 -12.68
N MET A 532 -3.32 8.20 -13.42
CA MET A 532 -4.51 8.90 -12.89
C MET A 532 -4.16 10.07 -11.97
N LYS A 533 -3.23 10.92 -12.43
CA LYS A 533 -2.79 12.14 -11.75
C LYS A 533 -3.13 13.37 -12.60
N PRO A 534 -3.43 14.52 -11.97
CA PRO A 534 -3.65 15.76 -12.69
C PRO A 534 -2.32 16.28 -13.28
N GLY A 535 -2.43 17.12 -14.32
CA GLY A 535 -1.29 17.81 -14.92
C GLY A 535 -0.59 18.80 -13.97
N MET A 536 0.54 19.36 -14.41
CA MET A 536 1.37 20.28 -13.62
C MET A 536 0.69 21.59 -13.21
N GLY A 537 -0.41 21.99 -13.86
CA GLY A 537 -1.13 23.22 -13.51
C GLY A 537 -1.58 23.28 -12.04
N ALA A 538 -2.11 22.17 -11.51
CA ALA A 538 -2.52 22.09 -10.10
C ALA A 538 -1.31 22.14 -9.14
N TYR A 539 -0.15 21.64 -9.57
CA TYR A 539 1.09 21.75 -8.81
C TYR A 539 1.58 23.20 -8.76
N ASP A 540 1.55 23.90 -9.89
CA ASP A 540 1.99 25.30 -9.98
C ASP A 540 1.11 26.23 -9.14
N GLU A 541 -0.22 26.03 -9.17
CA GLU A 541 -1.16 26.74 -8.30
C GLU A 541 -0.87 26.48 -6.81
N PHE A 542 -0.67 25.22 -6.44
CA PHE A 542 -0.28 24.87 -5.07
C PHE A 542 1.03 25.54 -4.66
N LYS A 543 2.03 25.53 -5.55
CA LYS A 543 3.34 26.15 -5.32
C LYS A 543 3.19 27.66 -5.07
N GLN A 544 2.35 28.36 -5.84
CA GLN A 544 2.09 29.78 -5.63
C GLN A 544 1.49 30.06 -4.25
N LEU A 545 0.50 29.26 -3.82
CA LEU A 545 -0.09 29.38 -2.49
C LEU A 545 0.94 29.07 -1.39
N PHE A 546 1.74 28.03 -1.57
CA PHE A 546 2.79 27.65 -0.63
C PHE A 546 3.84 28.76 -0.45
N GLU A 547 4.36 29.32 -1.55
CA GLU A 547 5.34 30.41 -1.52
C GLU A 547 4.75 31.71 -0.96
N LYS A 548 3.48 31.99 -1.24
CA LYS A 548 2.76 33.12 -0.64
C LYS A 548 2.72 32.99 0.88
N PHE A 549 2.18 31.90 1.41
CA PHE A 549 2.03 31.72 2.86
C PHE A 549 3.36 31.48 3.59
N THR A 550 4.37 30.93 2.90
CA THR A 550 5.74 30.81 3.44
C THR A 550 6.33 32.20 3.70
N ARG A 551 6.16 33.13 2.76
CA ARG A 551 6.59 34.54 2.91
C ARG A 551 5.81 35.26 3.99
N GLU A 552 4.48 35.12 4.02
CA GLU A 552 3.64 35.71 5.08
C GLU A 552 4.01 35.20 6.47
N ALA A 553 4.37 33.92 6.59
CA ALA A 553 4.82 33.33 7.85
C ALA A 553 6.27 33.70 8.23
N GLY A 554 7.02 34.39 7.36
CA GLY A 554 8.41 34.76 7.59
C GLY A 554 9.36 33.56 7.70
N LYS A 555 9.08 32.48 6.97
CA LYS A 555 9.87 31.22 7.04
C LYS A 555 10.63 30.95 5.76
N GLU A 556 11.66 30.11 5.88
CA GLU A 556 12.29 29.46 4.73
C GLU A 556 11.83 28.01 4.66
N GLN A 557 10.97 27.72 3.69
CA GLN A 557 10.39 26.39 3.47
C GLN A 557 10.45 26.02 1.99
N TYR A 558 10.54 24.73 1.69
CA TYR A 558 10.73 24.24 0.32
C TYR A 558 9.85 23.03 0.01
N LEU A 559 9.38 22.96 -1.23
CA LEU A 559 8.70 21.77 -1.76
C LEU A 559 9.74 20.74 -2.21
N ILE A 560 9.52 19.48 -1.83
CA ILE A 560 10.26 18.34 -2.34
C ILE A 560 9.32 17.51 -3.22
N PRO A 561 9.44 17.64 -4.56
CA PRO A 561 8.64 16.83 -5.48
C PRO A 561 9.15 15.38 -5.55
N TYR A 562 8.22 14.43 -5.61
CA TYR A 562 8.50 13.02 -5.91
C TYR A 562 8.11 12.70 -7.35
N PHE A 563 9.03 12.04 -8.05
CA PHE A 563 8.87 11.62 -9.43
C PHE A 563 9.14 10.11 -9.55
N ILE A 564 8.38 9.46 -10.41
CA ILE A 564 8.50 8.03 -10.71
C ILE A 564 9.08 7.88 -12.13
N ALA A 565 10.24 7.24 -12.23
CA ALA A 565 10.81 6.86 -13.53
C ALA A 565 10.20 5.56 -14.04
N ALA A 566 10.22 5.33 -15.36
CA ALA A 566 9.91 4.03 -15.98
C ALA A 566 8.49 3.48 -15.67
N HIS A 567 7.52 4.37 -15.45
CA HIS A 567 6.11 3.97 -15.35
C HIS A 567 5.58 3.52 -16.71
N PRO A 568 4.60 2.60 -16.79
CA PRO A 568 3.93 2.27 -18.05
C PRO A 568 3.31 3.50 -18.71
N GLY A 569 3.53 3.64 -20.01
CA GLY A 569 3.15 4.81 -20.80
C GLY A 569 4.18 5.96 -20.78
N THR A 570 5.38 5.74 -20.21
CA THR A 570 6.48 6.72 -20.23
C THR A 570 7.48 6.43 -21.34
N THR A 571 7.67 7.40 -22.23
CA THR A 571 8.68 7.35 -23.30
C THR A 571 10.03 7.92 -22.86
N ASP A 572 11.07 7.79 -23.71
CA ASP A 572 12.37 8.41 -23.45
C ASP A 572 12.29 9.96 -23.54
N GLU A 573 11.41 10.47 -24.41
CA GLU A 573 11.16 11.91 -24.55
C GLU A 573 10.46 12.48 -23.32
N ASP A 574 9.51 11.75 -22.73
CA ASP A 574 8.85 12.16 -21.49
C ASP A 574 9.85 12.33 -20.35
N MET A 575 10.81 11.41 -20.22
CA MET A 575 11.85 11.49 -19.20
C MET A 575 12.87 12.59 -19.47
N LEU A 576 13.16 12.87 -20.74
CA LEU A 576 13.99 14.01 -21.14
C LEU A 576 13.32 15.33 -20.72
N ASN A 577 12.02 15.49 -21.02
CA ASN A 577 11.25 16.69 -20.66
C ASN A 577 11.20 16.87 -19.14
N LEU A 578 11.00 15.78 -18.39
CA LEU A 578 11.09 15.80 -16.94
C LEU A 578 12.48 16.22 -16.45
N ALA A 579 13.57 15.75 -17.05
CA ALA A 579 14.92 16.16 -16.70
C ALA A 579 15.18 17.66 -16.97
N LEU A 580 14.66 18.19 -18.09
CA LEU A 580 14.71 19.61 -18.39
C LEU A 580 13.91 20.44 -17.39
N TRP A 581 12.73 19.95 -16.99
CA TRP A 581 11.92 20.60 -15.95
C TRP A 581 12.65 20.63 -14.60
N LEU A 582 13.28 19.54 -14.20
CA LEU A 582 14.10 19.46 -12.99
C LEU A 582 15.24 20.49 -13.04
N LYS A 583 15.94 20.56 -14.18
CA LYS A 583 17.04 21.52 -14.36
C LYS A 583 16.55 22.97 -14.29
N LYS A 584 15.46 23.29 -14.99
CA LYS A 584 14.84 24.62 -14.98
C LYS A 584 14.41 25.07 -13.58
N ASN A 585 13.91 24.14 -12.76
CA ASN A 585 13.49 24.41 -11.39
C ASN A 585 14.60 24.17 -10.35
N ASN A 586 15.84 23.96 -10.78
CA ASN A 586 17.01 23.73 -9.92
C ASN A 586 16.85 22.58 -8.92
N PHE A 587 16.16 21.51 -9.31
CA PHE A 587 16.02 20.29 -8.52
C PHE A 587 17.12 19.28 -8.86
N ARG A 588 17.77 18.73 -7.83
CA ARG A 588 18.82 17.71 -7.96
C ARG A 588 18.53 16.51 -7.06
N ALA A 589 17.89 15.49 -7.60
CA ALA A 589 17.52 14.31 -6.83
C ALA A 589 18.71 13.37 -6.57
N ASP A 590 19.03 13.10 -5.30
CA ASP A 590 20.06 12.11 -4.94
C ASP A 590 19.55 10.67 -5.02
N GLN A 591 18.32 10.43 -4.58
CA GLN A 591 17.66 9.13 -4.63
C GLN A 591 16.44 9.19 -5.53
N VAL A 592 16.41 8.27 -6.49
CA VAL A 592 15.36 8.12 -7.50
C VAL A 592 14.88 6.69 -7.52
N GLN A 593 13.58 6.51 -7.59
CA GLN A 593 12.94 5.20 -7.67
C GLN A 593 12.28 5.04 -9.03
N ALA A 594 12.56 3.92 -9.67
CA ALA A 594 11.79 3.48 -10.83
C ALA A 594 10.51 2.80 -10.37
N PHE A 595 9.49 2.83 -11.22
CA PHE A 595 8.24 2.12 -11.03
C PHE A 595 8.50 0.66 -10.69
N TYR A 596 7.85 0.21 -9.63
CA TYR A 596 7.84 -1.17 -9.19
C TYR A 596 6.48 -1.79 -9.56
N PRO A 597 6.45 -2.87 -10.36
CA PRO A 597 5.21 -3.56 -10.67
C PRO A 597 4.70 -4.35 -9.45
N SER A 598 4.03 -3.65 -8.52
CA SER A 598 3.44 -4.27 -7.33
C SER A 598 2.24 -5.15 -7.69
N PRO A 599 2.06 -6.31 -7.05
CA PRO A 599 0.90 -7.17 -7.28
C PRO A 599 -0.42 -6.41 -7.17
N MET A 600 -1.36 -6.77 -8.05
CA MET A 600 -2.71 -6.20 -8.14
C MET A 600 -2.83 -4.70 -8.45
N ALA A 601 -1.74 -3.95 -8.58
CA ALA A 601 -1.84 -2.57 -9.06
C ALA A 601 -2.24 -2.55 -10.54
N THR A 602 -3.11 -1.60 -10.91
CA THR A 602 -3.54 -1.40 -12.30
C THR A 602 -2.35 -1.14 -13.24
N ALA A 603 -1.35 -0.36 -12.79
CA ALA A 603 -0.13 -0.11 -13.56
C ALA A 603 0.70 -1.39 -13.76
N THR A 604 0.66 -2.35 -12.84
CA THR A 604 1.33 -3.65 -13.03
C THR A 604 0.67 -4.47 -14.11
N ALA A 605 -0.66 -4.41 -14.22
CA ALA A 605 -1.36 -5.00 -15.36
C ALA A 605 -0.95 -4.34 -16.68
N MET A 606 -0.80 -3.01 -16.71
CA MET A 606 -0.24 -2.31 -17.89
C MET A 606 1.17 -2.79 -18.21
N TYR A 607 2.04 -2.88 -17.20
CA TYR A 607 3.43 -3.34 -17.34
C TYR A 607 3.51 -4.75 -17.95
N HIS A 608 2.75 -5.70 -17.42
CA HIS A 608 2.81 -7.09 -17.89
C HIS A 608 2.15 -7.28 -19.28
N THR A 609 1.02 -6.62 -19.50
CA THR A 609 0.14 -6.91 -20.65
C THR A 609 0.35 -5.98 -21.83
N HIS A 610 0.99 -4.82 -21.62
CA HIS A 610 1.07 -3.71 -22.57
C HIS A 610 -0.32 -3.20 -22.98
N LYS A 611 -1.36 -3.44 -22.15
CA LYS A 611 -2.73 -2.96 -22.36
C LYS A 611 -3.14 -2.04 -21.22
N ASN A 612 -4.01 -1.07 -21.50
CA ASN A 612 -4.57 -0.19 -20.48
C ASN A 612 -5.92 -0.71 -19.95
N PRO A 613 -5.99 -1.26 -18.72
CA PRO A 613 -7.23 -1.81 -18.17
C PRO A 613 -8.15 -0.75 -17.53
N LEU A 614 -7.82 0.55 -17.60
CA LEU A 614 -8.70 1.62 -17.10
C LEU A 614 -10.00 1.74 -17.92
N ARG A 615 -9.98 1.26 -19.16
CA ARG A 615 -11.13 1.19 -20.07
C ARG A 615 -11.36 -0.25 -20.49
N ARG A 616 -12.50 -0.55 -21.13
CA ARG A 616 -12.77 -1.89 -21.67
C ARG A 616 -11.61 -2.31 -22.59
N VAL A 617 -11.11 -3.52 -22.38
CA VAL A 617 -9.96 -4.07 -23.11
C VAL A 617 -10.44 -5.14 -24.08
N ASN A 618 -9.94 -5.07 -25.30
CA ASN A 618 -10.07 -6.08 -26.34
C ASN A 618 -8.71 -6.20 -27.07
N TYR A 619 -8.59 -7.16 -27.99
CA TYR A 619 -7.35 -7.41 -28.72
C TYR A 619 -6.87 -6.20 -29.55
N LYS A 620 -7.78 -5.33 -29.98
CA LYS A 620 -7.52 -4.10 -30.75
C LYS A 620 -7.30 -2.85 -29.87
N SER A 621 -7.34 -2.99 -28.54
CA SER A 621 -7.17 -1.88 -27.61
C SER A 621 -5.74 -1.33 -27.65
N GLU A 622 -5.58 -0.10 -27.18
CA GLU A 622 -4.29 0.60 -27.18
C GLU A 622 -3.15 -0.26 -26.62
N GLN A 623 -2.00 -0.16 -27.27
CA GLN A 623 -0.75 -0.72 -26.78
C GLN A 623 -0.06 0.35 -25.93
N VAL A 624 0.21 0.02 -24.68
CA VAL A 624 0.93 0.87 -23.73
C VAL A 624 2.42 0.57 -23.89
N ASP A 625 3.23 1.61 -24.11
CA ASP A 625 4.69 1.48 -24.06
C ASP A 625 5.14 1.16 -22.63
N VAL A 626 6.03 0.18 -22.47
CA VAL A 626 6.47 -0.29 -21.16
C VAL A 626 8.00 -0.28 -21.11
N VAL A 627 8.52 0.12 -19.95
CA VAL A 627 9.97 0.20 -19.70
C VAL A 627 10.40 -1.02 -18.87
N ASP A 628 10.48 -2.16 -19.54
CA ASP A 628 10.87 -3.46 -18.99
C ASP A 628 12.37 -3.78 -19.18
N ASP A 629 12.98 -3.29 -20.27
CA ASP A 629 14.41 -3.40 -20.52
C ASP A 629 15.27 -2.72 -19.41
N PRO A 630 16.22 -3.44 -18.79
CA PRO A 630 17.11 -2.88 -17.77
C PRO A 630 17.91 -1.65 -18.24
N GLY A 631 18.31 -1.60 -19.52
CA GLY A 631 19.03 -0.47 -20.11
C GLY A 631 18.18 0.79 -20.14
N ARG A 632 16.95 0.68 -20.65
CA ARG A 632 15.96 1.78 -20.70
C ARG A 632 15.53 2.23 -19.31
N ARG A 633 15.32 1.30 -18.37
CA ARG A 633 15.07 1.63 -16.95
C ARG A 633 16.22 2.42 -16.33
N LYS A 634 17.47 2.02 -16.61
CA LYS A 634 18.67 2.75 -16.17
C LYS A 634 18.75 4.14 -16.80
N LEU A 635 18.41 4.28 -18.08
CA LEU A 635 18.35 5.56 -18.78
C LEU A 635 17.31 6.50 -18.16
N HIS A 636 16.09 6.01 -17.88
CA HIS A 636 15.04 6.80 -17.24
C HIS A 636 15.49 7.31 -15.86
N LYS A 637 16.14 6.47 -15.06
CA LYS A 637 16.74 6.91 -13.79
C LYS A 637 17.89 7.90 -13.98
N ALA A 638 18.68 7.76 -15.04
CA ALA A 638 19.77 8.67 -15.37
C ALA A 638 19.24 10.08 -15.68
N PHE A 639 18.10 10.20 -16.38
CA PHE A 639 17.45 11.49 -16.62
C PHE A 639 17.07 12.22 -15.32
N LEU A 640 16.50 11.52 -14.34
CA LEU A 640 16.21 12.11 -13.02
C LEU A 640 17.47 12.55 -12.25
N ARG A 641 18.62 11.93 -12.56
CA ARG A 641 19.93 12.24 -11.98
C ARG A 641 20.88 12.84 -13.03
N TYR A 642 20.37 13.76 -13.84
CA TYR A 642 21.13 14.42 -14.92
C TYR A 642 22.42 15.10 -14.45
N HIS A 643 22.48 15.51 -13.18
CA HIS A 643 23.61 16.20 -12.57
C HIS A 643 24.73 15.25 -12.09
N ASP A 644 24.49 13.93 -12.05
CA ASP A 644 25.50 12.94 -11.66
C ASP A 644 26.38 12.60 -12.87
N SER A 645 27.69 12.87 -12.76
CA SER A 645 28.65 12.68 -13.85
C SER A 645 28.79 11.23 -14.30
N ASN A 646 28.44 10.26 -13.45
CA ASN A 646 28.45 8.85 -13.84
C ASN A 646 27.40 8.51 -14.90
N ASN A 647 26.36 9.34 -15.01
CA ASN A 647 25.26 9.15 -15.96
C ASN A 647 25.52 9.83 -17.31
N TRP A 648 26.45 10.79 -17.38
CA TRP A 648 26.68 11.61 -18.59
C TRP A 648 27.03 10.80 -19.84
N PRO A 649 27.85 9.72 -19.79
CA PRO A 649 28.10 8.90 -20.98
C PRO A 649 26.81 8.32 -21.57
N LEU A 650 25.96 7.73 -20.71
CA LEU A 650 24.68 7.15 -21.10
C LEU A 650 23.70 8.22 -21.63
N LEU A 651 23.63 9.37 -20.95
CA LEU A 651 22.78 10.48 -21.38
C LEU A 651 23.24 11.08 -22.70
N ARG A 652 24.54 11.18 -22.94
CA ARG A 652 25.10 11.71 -24.19
C ARG A 652 24.72 10.83 -25.39
N GLU A 653 24.88 9.53 -25.25
CA GLU A 653 24.48 8.55 -26.28
C GLU A 653 22.97 8.63 -26.56
N ALA A 654 22.15 8.69 -25.51
CA ALA A 654 20.70 8.81 -25.64
C ALA A 654 20.29 10.13 -26.32
N LEU A 655 20.87 11.26 -25.92
CA LEU A 655 20.59 12.57 -26.53
C LEU A 655 20.98 12.61 -28.02
N GLN A 656 22.12 12.01 -28.38
CA GLN A 656 22.52 11.89 -29.79
C GLN A 656 21.55 11.03 -30.58
N ARG A 657 21.15 9.86 -30.04
CA ARG A 657 20.16 8.97 -30.66
C ARG A 657 18.80 9.66 -30.85
N MET A 658 18.40 10.50 -29.91
CA MET A 658 17.15 11.26 -29.95
C MET A 658 17.22 12.51 -30.84
N GLY A 659 18.37 12.79 -31.48
CA GLY A 659 18.57 14.01 -32.28
C GLY A 659 18.64 15.30 -31.44
N ARG A 660 18.85 15.18 -30.13
CA ARG A 660 18.91 16.27 -29.15
C ARG A 660 20.32 16.62 -28.69
N ALA A 661 21.27 16.59 -29.63
CA ALA A 661 22.66 16.97 -29.37
C ALA A 661 22.80 18.46 -28.96
N ASP A 662 21.79 19.29 -29.26
CA ASP A 662 21.63 20.66 -28.77
C ASP A 662 21.60 20.78 -27.24
N LEU A 663 21.33 19.68 -26.53
CA LEU A 663 21.31 19.64 -25.06
C LEU A 663 22.68 19.23 -24.46
N ILE A 664 23.74 19.18 -25.26
CA ILE A 664 25.11 18.85 -24.81
C ILE A 664 26.00 20.09 -24.88
N GLY A 665 26.39 20.61 -23.72
CA GLY A 665 27.19 21.83 -23.61
C GLY A 665 27.25 22.41 -22.21
N ASP A 666 28.15 23.37 -22.03
CA ASP A 666 28.47 23.91 -20.70
C ASP A 666 27.58 25.10 -20.31
N GLY A 667 26.75 25.57 -21.24
CA GLY A 667 25.77 26.65 -21.01
C GLY A 667 24.60 26.23 -20.10
N PRO A 668 23.89 27.19 -19.46
CA PRO A 668 22.75 26.91 -18.58
C PRO A 668 21.59 26.14 -19.23
N GLN A 669 21.38 26.33 -20.53
CA GLN A 669 20.41 25.60 -21.37
C GLN A 669 20.81 24.16 -21.69
N HIS A 670 22.09 23.84 -21.47
CA HIS A 670 22.68 22.49 -21.44
C HIS A 670 21.78 21.52 -20.68
N LEU A 671 21.67 20.22 -20.98
CA LEU A 671 21.27 19.25 -19.95
C LEU A 671 22.51 18.72 -19.25
N ILE A 672 23.48 18.25 -20.04
CA ILE A 672 24.78 17.71 -19.60
C ILE A 672 25.96 18.48 -20.22
N PRO A 673 27.13 18.54 -19.55
CA PRO A 673 28.35 19.12 -20.11
C PRO A 673 28.91 18.35 -21.31
N ARG A 674 29.81 18.99 -22.08
CA ARG A 674 30.54 18.30 -23.16
C ARG A 674 31.49 17.26 -22.61
N ASP A 675 32.31 17.68 -21.65
CA ASP A 675 33.44 16.88 -21.17
C ASP A 675 33.07 15.98 -19.98
N GLN A 676 33.71 14.81 -19.92
CA GLN A 676 33.66 13.93 -18.77
C GLN A 676 34.76 14.34 -17.77
N PRO A 677 34.47 14.53 -16.47
CA PRO A 677 35.49 14.88 -15.50
C PRO A 677 36.48 13.71 -15.31
N THR A 678 37.77 14.02 -15.33
CA THR A 678 38.89 13.06 -15.26
C THR A 678 39.02 12.32 -13.92
N THR A 679 38.26 12.71 -12.90
CA THR A 679 38.29 12.09 -11.56
C THR A 679 36.88 11.76 -11.07
N ALA A 680 36.33 10.62 -11.50
CA ALA A 680 35.16 10.03 -10.86
C ALA A 680 35.59 8.89 -9.92
N ALA A 681 36.38 9.21 -8.89
CA ALA A 681 36.56 8.26 -7.78
C ALA A 681 35.23 8.11 -7.07
N TYR A 682 34.67 6.89 -7.09
CA TYR A 682 33.45 6.52 -6.38
C TYR A 682 33.55 6.92 -4.90
N GLN A 683 32.86 7.99 -4.51
CA GLN A 683 32.57 8.29 -3.11
C GLN A 683 31.11 7.97 -2.86
N SER A 684 30.84 6.79 -2.26
CA SER A 684 29.50 6.44 -1.80
C SER A 684 28.97 7.57 -0.89
N PRO A 685 27.74 8.08 -1.10
CA PRO A 685 27.16 9.13 -0.25
C PRO A 685 27.09 8.74 1.24
N ARG A 686 27.10 7.43 1.55
CA ARG A 686 27.04 6.90 2.92
C ARG A 686 28.33 7.10 3.74
N ARG A 687 29.49 7.37 3.14
CA ARG A 687 30.77 7.55 3.88
C ARG A 687 30.97 8.93 4.50
N LYS A 688 30.20 9.95 4.09
CA LYS A 688 30.30 11.30 4.71
C LYS A 688 29.80 11.36 6.16
N ASN A 689 29.03 10.38 6.62
CA ASN A 689 28.47 10.39 7.96
C ASN A 689 29.32 9.72 9.04
N SER A 690 30.60 9.39 8.79
CA SER A 690 31.44 8.79 9.84
C SER A 690 32.61 9.60 10.36
N GLN A 691 33.26 10.54 9.65
CA GLN A 691 34.50 11.13 10.24
C GLN A 691 34.88 12.60 9.97
N GLN A 692 34.24 13.41 9.12
CA GLN A 692 34.70 14.80 8.92
C GLN A 692 33.58 15.78 8.55
N ALA A 693 32.98 16.45 9.54
CA ALA A 693 32.18 17.66 9.33
C ALA A 693 32.04 18.52 10.62
N HIS A 694 33.13 18.75 11.34
CA HIS A 694 33.24 19.95 12.17
C HIS A 694 34.37 20.80 11.58
N GLN A 695 34.02 21.65 10.61
CA GLN A 695 34.58 23.00 10.40
C GLN A 695 34.17 23.56 9.03
N LYS A 696 33.63 24.80 9.06
CA LYS A 696 33.49 25.80 7.97
C LYS A 696 32.59 25.45 6.77
N ARG A 697 31.83 26.34 6.13
CA ARG A 697 31.20 27.67 6.36
C ARG A 697 30.39 27.95 5.06
N THR A 698 29.20 28.54 5.16
CA THR A 698 28.58 29.53 4.23
C THR A 698 28.80 29.42 2.70
N ARG A 699 27.77 29.00 1.93
CA ARG A 699 27.34 29.52 0.60
C ARG A 699 26.03 28.83 0.11
N PRO A 700 25.18 29.51 -0.69
CA PRO A 700 23.84 29.02 -1.05
C PRO A 700 23.90 28.08 -2.26
N GLY A 701 23.48 26.83 -2.05
CA GLY A 701 23.51 25.78 -3.07
C GLY A 701 23.19 24.44 -2.43
N GLY A 702 21.92 24.27 -2.04
CA GLY A 702 21.46 23.09 -1.31
C GLY A 702 21.61 21.81 -2.14
N LYS A 703 22.47 20.89 -1.69
CA LYS A 703 22.44 19.48 -2.11
C LYS A 703 21.19 18.85 -1.49
N MET A 704 20.29 18.34 -2.34
CA MET A 704 19.03 17.75 -1.93
C MET A 704 19.19 16.25 -1.69
N LEU A 705 19.25 15.86 -0.42
CA LEU A 705 19.11 14.47 0.00
C LEU A 705 17.62 14.11 0.05
N THR A 706 17.10 13.43 -0.96
CA THR A 706 15.82 12.73 -0.84
C THR A 706 16.05 11.50 0.04
N GLN A 707 15.74 11.56 1.34
CA GLN A 707 15.73 10.37 2.19
C GLN A 707 14.43 9.59 1.95
N HIS A 708 14.51 8.50 1.18
CA HIS A 708 13.36 7.61 0.92
C HIS A 708 13.05 6.63 2.06
N THR A 709 13.59 6.83 3.26
CA THR A 709 13.37 5.92 4.38
C THR A 709 13.33 6.58 5.76
N GLY A 710 13.21 7.91 5.88
CA GLY A 710 13.03 8.57 7.19
C GLY A 710 14.04 8.21 8.30
N LEU A 711 15.21 7.64 7.97
CA LEU A 711 16.16 7.14 8.95
C LEU A 711 16.98 8.29 9.57
N PRO A 712 17.05 8.42 10.92
CA PRO A 712 17.91 9.39 11.56
C PRO A 712 19.40 9.00 11.49
N PRO A 713 20.35 9.95 11.63
CA PRO A 713 21.77 9.66 11.73
C PRO A 713 22.08 8.79 12.97
N ARG A 714 23.08 7.91 12.88
CA ARG A 714 23.51 6.99 13.95
C ARG A 714 24.15 7.75 15.13
N SER A 715 23.82 7.40 16.37
CA SER A 715 24.64 7.63 17.56
C SER A 715 25.64 6.47 17.72
N GLN A 716 26.95 6.74 17.72
CA GLN A 716 27.95 5.71 18.00
C GLN A 716 28.02 5.45 19.51
N GLY A 717 27.94 4.17 19.87
CA GLY A 717 28.12 3.68 21.23
C GLY A 717 29.54 3.91 21.74
N VAL A 718 29.63 4.20 23.04
CA VAL A 718 30.86 4.37 23.80
C VAL A 718 31.62 3.04 23.83
N SER A 719 32.72 2.93 23.08
CA SER A 719 33.68 1.84 23.25
C SER A 719 34.69 2.20 24.35
N SER A 720 34.71 1.38 25.39
CA SER A 720 35.66 1.38 26.51
C SER A 720 37.12 1.56 26.08
N LYS A 721 37.79 2.56 26.66
CA LYS A 721 39.24 2.77 26.58
C LYS A 721 39.98 1.57 27.18
N LYS A 722 40.72 0.83 26.36
CA LYS A 722 41.86 0.02 26.83
C LYS A 722 43.06 0.95 27.04
N THR A 723 43.54 0.98 28.26
CA THR A 723 44.76 1.65 28.71
C THR A 723 45.99 1.01 28.05
N ALA A 724 46.85 1.84 27.46
CA ALA A 724 48.17 1.45 27.01
C ALA A 724 49.17 1.61 28.17
N GLN A 725 49.91 0.53 28.49
CA GLN A 725 51.10 0.61 29.35
C GLN A 725 52.32 1.11 28.55
N PRO A 726 53.30 1.77 29.18
CA PRO A 726 54.48 2.32 28.51
C PRO A 726 55.58 1.26 28.32
N ARG A 727 56.32 1.40 27.22
CA ARG A 727 57.52 0.62 26.89
C ARG A 727 58.65 0.89 27.90
N SER A 728 59.24 -0.16 28.48
CA SER A 728 60.61 -0.14 29.00
C SER A 728 61.57 -0.81 28.00
N LYS A 729 62.73 -0.18 27.82
CA LYS A 729 63.86 -0.67 27.03
C LYS A 729 64.62 -1.78 27.77
N ASN A 730 65.32 -2.55 26.93
CA ASN A 730 66.61 -3.19 27.13
C ASN A 730 66.71 -4.68 27.51
N SER A 731 67.49 -5.31 26.62
CA SER A 731 68.62 -6.21 26.82
C SER A 731 68.39 -7.70 26.96
N GLN A 732 68.85 -8.36 25.90
CA GLN A 732 69.81 -9.45 25.90
C GLN A 732 69.35 -10.86 26.27
N HIS A 733 69.66 -11.73 25.29
CA HIS A 733 70.33 -13.02 25.42
C HIS A 733 69.51 -14.32 25.40
N LYS A 734 69.83 -15.08 24.35
CA LYS A 734 70.14 -16.52 24.29
C LYS A 734 68.99 -17.51 24.52
N GLY A 735 68.54 -18.06 23.40
CA GLY A 735 68.80 -19.45 23.04
C GLY A 735 68.01 -20.52 23.80
N LYS A 736 67.05 -21.14 23.12
CA LYS A 736 67.22 -22.35 22.32
C LYS A 736 65.98 -22.55 21.47
#